data_AF-A0A3L7P962-F1
#
_entry.id   AF-A0A3L7P962-F1
#
_cell.length_a   1.000
_cell.length_b   1.000
_cell.length_c   1.000
_cell.angle_alpha   90.00
_cell.angle_beta   90.00
_cell.angle_gamma   90.00
#
_symmetry.space_group_name_H-M   'P 1'
#
loop_
_entity.id
_entity.type
_entity.pdbx_description
1 polymer ?
#
loop_
_entity_poly.entity_id
_entity_poly.type
_entity_poly.pdbx_seq_one_letter_code
_entity_poly.pdbx_strand_id
1 'polypeptide(L)'
;MWNWRAKNARKQLIKSAPADASIEPLEIRALLAGNVVASLNGSHLSVVGDAAANSIEITVLNNQVQLRGLNSTTINGVSDVFVVAANTDTVTGNVSISLGAGNDSVGFSRNVKLNGAVTVQGGDGNDAIAMTGATTRGTVSLFGQAGNDTFSLQDSTTDGFLGVSAGADNDLVSLSNMTLNGPMKITGEGGDDGVSFNDVTSNSYVKMNMGRGNDDVTIRNSSINDSLHIKMKQDEDAVMFDDNTFGGRVHVNLGRDNDGLIVRDTNTFNSLLSVQGGDSRRNGAADFPDGDVVNISSANVLNGGRRLVKTESTTVSTAGNNRFDAANTGLIARATAADTAATNLTSLKLSATATAAADRSLTSSGILITKDANVTISGTTLPGATVTIDADDDGQFDDGTVTADSLGAYTTTVVVTRQDLYTGDSVANDQLNGMQTITLRATLNTETADAFVNVDLIKSTNALVKFSGVTNTGTTEEYFVEMFSAEAPIAVTNFLGYSTSGRFDDSIIHRSATTGGTGGTPFVIQGGGFTVNNGVVKSITTDAAITSEFNTARTNMRGTISMAHNGNTNNGTSQWFVNLADNPLNVPTSSTDTTGLRHTVFGRVVGNGMTTVDAIHALTEVDLSQETGASALNEVPLRTTFTDFARTLTGTVTTTVGSTQVVGTGTRFTTELGTSLTGGPRSRIQIGGQSFIVATIIDDTHLTVTVAPTVVSTAVVARADFANDNDFVRFASIAEVLKLT
;
A
#
# COMPACT_ATOMS: atom_id res chain seq x y z
N MET A 1 54.56 62.73 -22.65
CA MET A 1 55.61 62.26 -23.57
C MET A 1 55.37 60.78 -23.84
N TRP A 2 55.03 60.47 -25.10
CA TRP A 2 55.21 59.23 -25.88
C TRP A 2 54.83 57.85 -25.31
N ASN A 3 54.23 56.91 -26.05
CA ASN A 3 53.23 56.95 -27.14
C ASN A 3 52.72 55.50 -27.32
N TRP A 4 51.49 55.40 -27.83
CA TRP A 4 50.66 54.22 -28.01
C TRP A 4 50.77 53.65 -29.45
N ARG A 5 50.74 52.32 -29.59
CA ARG A 5 50.37 51.45 -30.74
C ARG A 5 50.93 51.68 -32.18
N ALA A 6 51.45 50.59 -32.78
CA ALA A 6 51.06 49.99 -34.10
C ALA A 6 52.22 49.11 -34.66
N LYS A 7 52.09 47.78 -34.74
CA LYS A 7 51.58 46.94 -35.86
C LYS A 7 52.48 46.84 -37.13
N ASN A 8 53.01 45.61 -37.29
CA ASN A 8 53.06 44.76 -38.49
C ASN A 8 54.27 44.73 -39.47
N ALA A 9 54.83 43.50 -39.51
CA ALA A 9 55.17 42.69 -40.67
C ALA A 9 56.57 42.76 -41.30
N ARG A 10 57.32 41.64 -41.18
CA ARG A 10 57.72 40.83 -42.34
C ARG A 10 58.18 39.41 -41.95
N LYS A 11 57.54 38.45 -42.63
CA LYS A 11 57.81 37.01 -42.73
C LYS A 11 59.27 36.69 -43.03
N GLN A 12 59.81 35.63 -42.43
CA GLN A 12 60.70 34.70 -43.12
C GLN A 12 60.52 33.27 -42.59
N LEU A 13 60.41 32.35 -43.55
CA LEU A 13 60.11 30.93 -43.45
C LEU A 13 61.25 30.15 -42.78
N ILE A 14 60.92 29.20 -41.90
CA ILE A 14 61.77 28.03 -41.67
C ILE A 14 60.93 26.76 -41.84
N LYS A 15 61.48 25.89 -42.67
CA LYS A 15 61.00 24.60 -43.18
C LYS A 15 60.85 23.58 -42.06
N SER A 16 59.85 22.73 -42.23
CA SER A 16 59.48 21.55 -41.45
C SER A 16 60.58 20.47 -41.37
N ALA A 17 60.70 19.84 -40.20
CA ALA A 17 61.23 18.48 -39.97
C ALA A 17 60.66 17.97 -38.61
N PRO A 18 60.61 16.65 -38.39
CA PRO A 18 59.40 15.83 -38.40
C PRO A 18 58.78 15.59 -37.01
N ALA A 19 57.54 15.06 -37.06
CA ALA A 19 56.73 14.63 -35.93
C ALA A 19 57.52 13.77 -34.93
N ASP A 20 57.55 14.22 -33.68
CA ASP A 20 57.87 13.36 -32.54
C ASP A 20 56.74 13.52 -31.51
N ALA A 21 56.34 12.39 -30.95
CA ALA A 21 55.01 12.08 -30.45
C ALA A 21 54.50 13.06 -29.38
N SER A 22 53.43 13.80 -29.70
CA SER A 22 52.49 14.25 -28.68
C SER A 22 51.80 13.02 -28.11
N ILE A 23 52.02 12.74 -26.82
CA ILE A 23 51.10 11.91 -26.05
C ILE A 23 49.76 12.62 -26.14
N GLU A 24 48.83 12.09 -26.94
CA GLU A 24 47.46 12.56 -26.91
C GLU A 24 46.90 12.23 -25.51
N PRO A 25 46.26 13.18 -24.82
CA PRO A 25 45.53 12.84 -23.60
C PRO A 25 44.50 11.79 -23.99
N LEU A 26 44.60 10.61 -23.38
CA LEU A 26 43.58 9.57 -23.47
C LEU A 26 42.22 10.22 -23.28
N GLU A 27 41.32 10.02 -24.24
CA GLU A 27 39.95 10.49 -24.22
C GLU A 27 39.37 10.26 -22.81
N ILE A 28 38.85 11.31 -22.19
CA ILE A 28 38.15 11.18 -20.91
C ILE A 28 37.02 10.20 -21.17
N ARG A 29 37.11 9.01 -20.58
CA ARG A 29 35.98 8.08 -20.51
C ARG A 29 34.92 8.79 -19.67
N ALA A 30 34.04 9.52 -20.33
CA ALA A 30 32.92 10.17 -19.68
C ALA A 30 32.14 9.09 -18.90
N LEU A 31 31.86 9.38 -17.64
CA LEU A 31 30.96 8.56 -16.85
C LEU A 31 29.59 8.55 -17.53
N LEU A 32 28.86 7.45 -17.40
CA LEU A 32 27.46 7.40 -17.83
C LEU A 32 26.69 8.39 -16.98
N ALA A 33 25.89 9.28 -17.58
CA ALA A 33 25.13 10.27 -16.84
C ALA A 33 24.28 9.63 -15.73
N GLY A 34 24.36 10.16 -14.50
CA GLY A 34 23.70 9.61 -13.33
C GLY A 34 24.42 8.39 -12.74
N ASN A 35 25.75 8.30 -12.87
CA ASN A 35 26.53 7.19 -12.33
C ASN A 35 27.63 7.64 -11.38
N VAL A 36 27.75 6.96 -10.25
CA VAL A 36 28.94 7.01 -9.38
C VAL A 36 29.84 5.81 -9.62
N VAL A 37 31.16 6.00 -9.52
CA VAL A 37 32.16 4.93 -9.50
C VAL A 37 32.58 4.70 -8.06
N ALA A 38 32.32 3.49 -7.56
CA ALA A 38 32.69 3.08 -6.21
C ALA A 38 33.76 1.99 -6.24
N SER A 39 34.79 2.14 -5.39
CA SER A 39 35.87 1.17 -5.28
C SER A 39 36.37 1.03 -3.84
N LEU A 40 36.93 -0.14 -3.53
CA LEU A 40 37.61 -0.41 -2.26
C LEU A 40 39.11 -0.61 -2.51
N ASN A 41 39.93 0.12 -1.75
CA ASN A 41 41.36 -0.15 -1.62
C ASN A 41 41.61 -0.63 -0.18
N GLY A 42 41.67 -1.95 0.03
CA GLY A 42 41.61 -2.52 1.37
C GLY A 42 40.26 -2.20 2.02
N SER A 43 40.27 -1.55 3.19
CA SER A 43 39.06 -1.10 3.88
C SER A 43 38.65 0.34 3.54
N HIS A 44 39.36 1.01 2.63
CA HIS A 44 39.10 2.39 2.25
C HIS A 44 38.11 2.45 1.09
N LEU A 45 36.97 3.12 1.28
CA LEU A 45 35.96 3.39 0.27
C LEU A 45 36.30 4.69 -0.48
N SER A 46 36.29 4.62 -1.81
CA SER A 46 36.35 5.79 -2.69
C SER A 46 35.14 5.79 -3.61
N VAL A 47 34.42 6.91 -3.65
CA VAL A 47 33.27 7.15 -4.53
C VAL A 47 33.52 8.42 -5.32
N VAL A 48 33.36 8.34 -6.64
CA VAL A 48 33.51 9.48 -7.56
C VAL A 48 32.25 9.59 -8.42
N GLY A 49 31.55 10.72 -8.36
CA GLY A 49 30.38 11.01 -9.18
C GLY A 49 30.74 11.61 -10.54
N ASP A 50 29.71 11.97 -11.29
CA ASP A 50 29.82 12.54 -12.62
C ASP A 50 29.46 14.04 -12.66
N ALA A 51 28.95 14.53 -13.79
CA ALA A 51 28.51 15.92 -13.93
C ALA A 51 26.98 16.06 -13.88
N ALA A 52 26.27 14.97 -13.56
CA ALA A 52 24.83 14.94 -13.41
C ALA A 52 24.49 14.75 -11.92
N ALA A 53 23.26 15.11 -11.54
CA ALA A 53 22.78 14.86 -10.19
C ALA A 53 22.88 13.37 -9.81
N ASN A 54 23.59 13.10 -8.72
CA ASN A 54 23.80 11.79 -8.13
C ASN A 54 23.23 11.78 -6.71
N SER A 55 22.59 10.68 -6.33
CA SER A 55 21.99 10.50 -5.01
C SER A 55 22.40 9.15 -4.48
N ILE A 56 23.11 9.13 -3.34
CA ILE A 56 23.68 7.91 -2.78
C ILE A 56 23.46 7.82 -1.27
N GLU A 57 23.44 6.60 -0.76
CA GLU A 57 23.31 6.30 0.67
C GLU A 57 24.31 5.24 1.11
N ILE A 58 24.99 5.47 2.24
CA ILE A 58 25.75 4.46 2.98
C ILE A 58 24.92 4.03 4.19
N THR A 59 24.59 2.74 4.26
CA THR A 59 23.64 2.20 5.25
C THR A 59 24.03 0.80 5.70
N VAL A 60 23.44 0.32 6.80
CA VAL A 60 23.62 -1.05 7.31
C VAL A 60 22.39 -1.90 6.99
N LEU A 61 22.57 -2.94 6.19
CA LEU A 61 21.55 -3.95 5.81
C LEU A 61 22.19 -5.33 5.76
N ASN A 62 21.45 -6.40 6.11
CA ASN A 62 21.99 -7.77 6.15
C ASN A 62 23.26 -7.95 7.00
N ASN A 63 23.44 -7.17 8.07
CA ASN A 63 24.71 -7.12 8.80
C ASN A 63 25.90 -6.77 7.87
N GLN A 64 25.69 -5.88 6.90
CA GLN A 64 26.71 -5.36 6.00
C GLN A 64 26.56 -3.85 5.88
N VAL A 65 27.67 -3.14 5.76
CA VAL A 65 27.66 -1.75 5.29
C VAL A 65 27.59 -1.77 3.77
N GLN A 66 26.59 -1.10 3.21
CA GLN A 66 26.33 -1.04 1.77
C GLN A 66 26.25 0.41 1.31
N LEU A 67 26.79 0.67 0.11
CA LEU A 67 26.58 1.88 -0.67
C LEU A 67 25.48 1.60 -1.70
N ARG A 68 24.49 2.49 -1.78
CA ARG A 68 23.31 2.37 -2.65
C ARG A 68 23.14 3.61 -3.50
N GLY A 69 22.75 3.42 -4.75
CA GLY A 69 22.27 4.50 -5.61
C GLY A 69 20.78 4.76 -5.39
N LEU A 70 20.41 6.03 -5.32
CA LEU A 70 19.04 6.53 -5.16
C LEU A 70 18.65 7.37 -6.38
N ASN A 71 17.36 7.63 -6.58
CA ASN A 71 16.85 8.53 -7.63
C ASN A 71 17.42 8.25 -9.04
N SER A 72 17.53 6.97 -9.41
CA SER A 72 18.11 6.47 -10.67
C SER A 72 19.64 6.53 -10.78
N THR A 73 20.34 6.93 -9.71
CA THR A 73 21.80 6.88 -9.65
C THR A 73 22.25 5.44 -9.70
N THR A 74 23.17 5.13 -10.60
CA THR A 74 23.80 3.81 -10.72
C THR A 74 25.17 3.81 -10.03
N ILE A 75 25.59 2.64 -9.55
CA ILE A 75 26.93 2.43 -8.99
C ILE A 75 27.69 1.52 -9.94
N ASN A 76 28.84 1.97 -10.43
CA ASN A 76 29.68 1.21 -11.37
C ASN A 76 28.93 0.75 -12.64
N GLY A 77 27.95 1.54 -13.09
CA GLY A 77 27.13 1.32 -14.28
C GLY A 77 25.96 0.36 -14.06
N VAL A 78 25.74 -0.12 -12.83
CA VAL A 78 24.64 -1.03 -12.47
C VAL A 78 23.80 -0.44 -11.34
N SER A 79 22.56 -0.92 -11.19
CA SER A 79 21.67 -0.53 -10.09
C SER A 79 21.87 -1.37 -8.82
N ASP A 80 22.88 -2.22 -8.78
CA ASP A 80 23.17 -3.10 -7.64
C ASP A 80 23.83 -2.34 -6.49
N VAL A 81 23.63 -2.85 -5.28
CA VAL A 81 24.30 -2.32 -4.08
C VAL A 81 25.79 -2.67 -4.09
N PHE A 82 26.62 -1.74 -3.63
CA PHE A 82 28.05 -1.96 -3.48
C PHE A 82 28.35 -2.26 -2.01
N VAL A 83 28.79 -3.48 -1.70
CA VAL A 83 29.13 -3.87 -0.32
C VAL A 83 30.44 -3.20 0.09
N VAL A 84 30.36 -2.31 1.09
CA VAL A 84 31.50 -1.58 1.65
C VAL A 84 32.21 -2.41 2.71
N ALA A 85 31.44 -3.08 3.58
CA ALA A 85 31.97 -3.98 4.60
C ALA A 85 30.98 -5.11 4.88
N ALA A 86 31.43 -6.36 4.87
CA ALA A 86 30.57 -7.52 5.10
C ALA A 86 30.61 -7.98 6.56
N ASN A 87 29.48 -8.49 7.06
CA ASN A 87 29.31 -9.07 8.41
C ASN A 87 29.60 -8.06 9.54
N THR A 88 29.35 -6.78 9.32
CA THR A 88 29.57 -5.70 10.27
C THR A 88 28.71 -4.48 9.95
N ASP A 89 28.51 -3.63 10.95
CA ASP A 89 27.94 -2.28 10.86
C ASP A 89 29.05 -1.20 10.73
N THR A 90 30.31 -1.60 10.69
CA THR A 90 31.47 -0.72 10.85
C THR A 90 32.35 -0.66 9.60
N VAL A 91 32.59 0.55 9.11
CA VAL A 91 33.65 0.83 8.13
C VAL A 91 34.93 1.16 8.89
N THR A 92 35.93 0.29 8.78
CA THR A 92 37.21 0.44 9.50
C THR A 92 38.18 1.41 8.82
N GLY A 93 38.14 1.49 7.49
CA GLY A 93 38.98 2.40 6.71
C GLY A 93 38.33 3.76 6.49
N ASN A 94 38.98 4.57 5.66
CA ASN A 94 38.50 5.91 5.30
C ASN A 94 37.38 5.84 4.26
N VAL A 95 36.48 6.80 4.31
CA VAL A 95 35.44 7.02 3.29
C VAL A 95 35.74 8.34 2.60
N SER A 96 35.97 8.29 1.28
CA SER A 96 36.20 9.47 0.44
C SER A 96 35.15 9.52 -0.65
N ILE A 97 34.35 10.58 -0.68
CA ILE A 97 33.28 10.80 -1.66
C ILE A 97 33.53 12.15 -2.35
N SER A 98 33.47 12.16 -3.68
CA SER A 98 33.59 13.38 -4.50
C SER A 98 32.59 13.30 -5.64
N LEU A 99 31.52 14.10 -5.62
CA LEU A 99 30.38 13.89 -6.53
C LEU A 99 30.51 14.67 -7.83
N GLY A 100 31.12 15.85 -7.82
CA GLY A 100 31.58 16.50 -9.05
C GLY A 100 30.75 17.73 -9.36
N ALA A 101 29.92 17.69 -10.39
CA ALA A 101 29.00 18.79 -10.69
C ALA A 101 27.58 18.26 -10.79
N GLY A 102 26.59 19.10 -10.54
CA GLY A 102 25.19 18.68 -10.45
C GLY A 102 24.64 18.91 -9.05
N ASN A 103 23.35 18.69 -8.86
CA ASN A 103 22.74 18.79 -7.53
C ASN A 103 22.75 17.40 -6.91
N ASP A 104 23.75 17.13 -6.10
CA ASP A 104 24.05 15.82 -5.57
C ASP A 104 23.53 15.62 -4.15
N SER A 105 23.42 14.36 -3.71
CA SER A 105 23.03 14.04 -2.35
C SER A 105 23.71 12.79 -1.81
N VAL A 106 24.15 12.87 -0.54
CA VAL A 106 24.80 11.78 0.18
C VAL A 106 24.17 11.61 1.55
N GLY A 107 23.70 10.41 1.86
CA GLY A 107 23.19 10.05 3.17
C GLY A 107 24.05 9.01 3.89
N PHE A 108 24.23 9.15 5.19
CA PHE A 108 24.71 8.10 6.09
C PHE A 108 23.59 7.73 7.06
N SER A 109 23.19 6.46 7.12
CA SER A 109 21.98 6.05 7.86
C SER A 109 22.11 4.72 8.61
N ARG A 110 21.03 4.30 9.29
CA ARG A 110 20.87 3.01 9.98
C ARG A 110 22.01 2.65 10.93
N ASN A 111 22.45 3.62 11.74
CA ASN A 111 23.48 3.42 12.76
C ASN A 111 24.84 2.93 12.23
N VAL A 112 25.19 3.29 10.99
CA VAL A 112 26.52 3.02 10.44
C VAL A 112 27.62 3.60 11.32
N LYS A 113 28.67 2.81 11.57
CA LYS A 113 29.86 3.20 12.34
C LYS A 113 31.04 3.46 11.41
N LEU A 114 31.66 4.62 11.52
CA LEU A 114 32.73 5.09 10.64
C LEU A 114 33.99 5.35 11.47
N ASN A 115 34.92 4.39 11.48
CA ASN A 115 36.12 4.48 12.33
C ASN A 115 37.26 5.26 11.67
N GLY A 116 37.38 5.20 10.34
CA GLY A 116 38.35 5.99 9.59
C GLY A 116 37.90 7.43 9.36
N ALA A 117 38.71 8.19 8.61
CA ALA A 117 38.34 9.54 8.21
C ALA A 117 37.23 9.51 7.16
N VAL A 118 36.26 10.42 7.28
CA VAL A 118 35.16 10.63 6.33
C VAL A 118 35.41 11.97 5.64
N THR A 119 35.51 11.95 4.33
CA THR A 119 35.62 13.16 3.49
C THR A 119 34.54 13.10 2.43
N VAL A 120 33.68 14.13 2.41
CA VAL A 120 32.62 14.28 1.42
C VAL A 120 32.79 15.61 0.74
N GLN A 121 32.88 15.60 -0.59
CA GLN A 121 32.90 16.78 -1.44
C GLN A 121 31.64 16.70 -2.32
N GLY A 122 30.72 17.65 -2.15
CA GLY A 122 29.58 17.85 -3.04
C GLY A 122 30.08 18.25 -4.42
N GLY A 123 30.58 19.47 -4.56
CA GLY A 123 31.15 19.98 -5.79
C GLY A 123 30.38 21.20 -6.30
N ASP A 124 30.28 21.37 -7.61
CA ASP A 124 29.55 22.49 -8.18
C ASP A 124 28.05 22.14 -8.31
N GLY A 125 27.18 22.84 -7.61
CA GLY A 125 25.72 22.67 -7.64
C GLY A 125 25.10 22.82 -6.26
N ASN A 126 23.81 22.55 -6.13
CA ASN A 126 23.14 22.59 -4.82
C ASN A 126 23.11 21.19 -4.23
N ASP A 127 24.03 20.90 -3.31
CA ASP A 127 24.26 19.58 -2.77
C ASP A 127 23.64 19.38 -1.38
N ALA A 128 23.28 18.14 -1.06
CA ALA A 128 22.71 17.76 0.23
C ALA A 128 23.52 16.64 0.89
N ILE A 129 24.17 16.93 2.02
CA ILE A 129 24.94 15.97 2.80
C ILE A 129 24.25 15.71 4.14
N ALA A 130 23.83 14.47 4.35
CA ALA A 130 23.06 14.03 5.50
C ALA A 130 23.78 12.95 6.31
N MET A 131 23.76 13.06 7.65
CA MET A 131 24.14 11.97 8.56
C MET A 131 23.05 11.79 9.61
N THR A 132 22.36 10.66 9.59
CA THR A 132 21.19 10.41 10.45
C THR A 132 21.42 9.12 11.23
N GLY A 133 21.66 9.23 12.54
CA GLY A 133 21.97 8.11 13.43
C GLY A 133 23.38 7.55 13.31
N ALA A 134 24.30 8.18 12.58
CA ALA A 134 25.65 7.65 12.35
C ALA A 134 26.58 7.89 13.56
N THR A 135 27.59 7.02 13.73
CA THR A 135 28.67 7.25 14.70
C THR A 135 30.01 7.35 13.98
N THR A 136 30.74 8.45 14.18
CA THR A 136 32.06 8.66 13.59
C THR A 136 33.13 8.75 14.66
N ARG A 137 34.25 8.04 14.47
CA ARG A 137 35.42 8.11 15.37
C ARG A 137 36.58 8.89 14.77
N GLY A 138 36.74 8.83 13.46
CA GLY A 138 37.75 9.59 12.73
C GLY A 138 37.33 11.03 12.46
N THR A 139 38.18 11.76 11.74
CA THR A 139 37.87 13.10 11.24
C THR A 139 36.75 13.05 10.22
N VAL A 140 35.73 13.89 10.37
CA VAL A 140 34.69 14.15 9.38
C VAL A 140 34.96 15.51 8.74
N SER A 141 35.03 15.54 7.41
CA SER A 141 35.24 16.77 6.64
C SER A 141 34.25 16.82 5.49
N LEU A 142 33.34 17.78 5.55
CA LEU A 142 32.25 17.98 4.60
C LEU A 142 32.51 19.29 3.85
N PHE A 143 32.43 19.23 2.53
CA PHE A 143 32.68 20.35 1.63
C PHE A 143 31.54 20.47 0.64
N GLY A 144 30.92 21.65 0.55
CA GLY A 144 29.88 21.95 -0.44
C GLY A 144 30.53 22.40 -1.74
N GLN A 145 31.26 23.51 -1.68
CA GLN A 145 31.98 24.19 -2.77
C GLN A 145 31.19 25.35 -3.38
N ALA A 146 30.50 25.19 -4.51
CA ALA A 146 29.81 26.32 -5.14
C ALA A 146 28.35 25.96 -5.39
N GLY A 147 27.43 26.83 -5.00
CA GLY A 147 26.00 26.58 -5.02
C GLY A 147 25.42 26.58 -3.61
N ASN A 148 24.09 26.47 -3.50
CA ASN A 148 23.41 26.54 -2.20
C ASN A 148 23.35 25.14 -1.58
N ASP A 149 24.31 24.84 -0.71
CA ASP A 149 24.52 23.53 -0.13
C ASP A 149 23.82 23.37 1.22
N THR A 150 23.46 22.13 1.54
CA THR A 150 22.80 21.78 2.80
C THR A 150 23.52 20.64 3.51
N PHE A 151 23.90 20.86 4.75
CA PHE A 151 24.49 19.87 5.65
C PHE A 151 23.53 19.63 6.81
N SER A 152 22.99 18.42 6.94
CA SER A 152 22.08 18.06 8.03
C SER A 152 22.62 16.85 8.79
N LEU A 153 23.05 17.07 10.04
CA LEU A 153 23.57 16.03 10.91
C LEU A 153 22.61 15.86 12.10
N GLN A 154 22.01 14.67 12.20
CA GLN A 154 20.90 14.37 13.10
C GLN A 154 21.17 13.08 13.87
N ASP A 155 20.78 13.06 15.15
CA ASP A 155 20.80 11.87 16.01
C ASP A 155 22.15 11.13 16.04
N SER A 156 23.25 11.85 15.78
CA SER A 156 24.56 11.27 15.49
C SER A 156 25.60 11.62 16.54
N THR A 157 26.63 10.78 16.65
CA THR A 157 27.79 11.02 17.52
C THR A 157 29.06 11.17 16.69
N THR A 158 29.83 12.22 16.97
CA THR A 158 31.15 12.44 16.37
C THR A 158 32.23 12.54 17.44
N ASP A 159 33.06 11.50 17.55
CA ASP A 159 34.18 11.47 18.51
C ASP A 159 35.42 12.19 17.98
N GLY A 160 35.61 12.18 16.66
CA GLY A 160 36.71 12.87 16.00
C GLY A 160 36.42 14.35 15.73
N PHE A 161 37.27 14.98 14.92
CA PHE A 161 37.04 16.35 14.48
C PHE A 161 35.88 16.41 13.48
N LEU A 162 34.96 17.38 13.63
CA LEU A 162 33.93 17.70 12.64
C LEU A 162 34.25 19.02 11.95
N GLY A 163 34.56 18.95 10.66
CA GLY A 163 34.78 20.10 9.80
C GLY A 163 33.68 20.21 8.75
N VAL A 164 33.05 21.38 8.67
CA VAL A 164 32.16 21.74 7.56
C VAL A 164 32.71 23.00 6.90
N SER A 165 32.94 22.91 5.59
CA SER A 165 33.23 24.05 4.74
C SER A 165 32.08 24.17 3.76
N ALA A 166 31.22 25.15 3.98
CA ALA A 166 29.99 25.30 3.25
C ALA A 166 30.30 25.61 1.78
N GLY A 167 30.90 26.76 1.50
CA GLY A 167 31.34 27.04 0.14
C GLY A 167 31.21 28.50 -0.19
N ALA A 168 30.91 28.79 -1.45
CA ALA A 168 30.36 30.06 -1.88
C ALA A 168 28.87 29.88 -2.16
N ASP A 169 28.13 30.99 -2.16
CA ASP A 169 26.67 31.06 -2.25
C ASP A 169 25.99 30.72 -0.91
N ASN A 170 24.65 30.59 -0.88
CA ASN A 170 23.90 30.61 0.36
C ASN A 170 23.74 29.21 0.94
N ASP A 171 24.52 28.89 1.96
CA ASP A 171 24.57 27.54 2.51
C ASP A 171 23.80 27.38 3.83
N LEU A 172 23.49 26.14 4.18
CA LEU A 172 22.82 25.79 5.43
C LEU A 172 23.48 24.61 6.13
N VAL A 173 23.89 24.82 7.38
CA VAL A 173 24.39 23.78 8.28
C VAL A 173 23.43 23.61 9.45
N SER A 174 22.76 22.45 9.52
CA SER A 174 21.88 22.06 10.62
C SER A 174 22.49 20.90 11.41
N LEU A 175 22.60 21.09 12.73
CA LEU A 175 22.94 20.04 13.69
C LEU A 175 21.78 19.89 14.67
N SER A 176 21.19 18.70 14.73
CA SER A 176 20.06 18.40 15.61
C SER A 176 20.29 17.14 16.43
N ASN A 177 20.07 17.19 17.75
CA ASN A 177 20.25 16.05 18.65
C ASN A 177 21.63 15.37 18.50
N MET A 178 22.69 16.17 18.48
CA MET A 178 24.06 15.72 18.20
C MET A 178 24.89 15.61 19.47
N THR A 179 25.74 14.59 19.54
CA THR A 179 26.86 14.54 20.52
C THR A 179 28.19 14.71 19.81
N LEU A 180 28.92 15.78 20.14
CA LEU A 180 30.24 16.10 19.59
C LEU A 180 31.30 15.95 20.67
N ASN A 181 32.08 14.87 20.64
CA ASN A 181 33.16 14.66 21.62
C ASN A 181 34.50 15.24 21.16
N GLY A 182 34.72 15.36 19.84
CA GLY A 182 35.88 16.02 19.27
C GLY A 182 35.61 17.48 18.88
N PRO A 183 36.66 18.22 18.45
CA PRO A 183 36.50 19.62 18.11
C PRO A 183 35.73 19.85 16.83
N MET A 184 35.08 21.00 16.74
CA MET A 184 34.27 21.37 15.58
C MET A 184 34.73 22.67 14.93
N LYS A 185 34.70 22.71 13.60
CA LYS A 185 34.90 23.92 12.80
C LYS A 185 33.87 24.05 11.67
N ILE A 186 33.22 25.20 11.57
CA ILE A 186 32.40 25.60 10.41
C ILE A 186 33.05 26.81 9.72
N THR A 187 33.04 26.80 8.38
CA THR A 187 33.41 27.94 7.52
C THR A 187 32.39 28.14 6.40
N GLY A 188 31.83 29.34 6.28
CA GLY A 188 30.83 29.68 5.24
C GLY A 188 31.37 30.40 3.98
N GLU A 189 32.63 30.84 3.99
CA GLU A 189 33.28 31.66 2.93
C GLU A 189 32.51 32.88 2.39
N GLY A 190 31.49 32.76 1.54
CA GLY A 190 30.70 33.93 1.13
C GLY A 190 29.35 33.61 0.51
N GLY A 191 28.34 34.39 0.85
CA GLY A 191 26.91 34.11 0.64
C GLY A 191 26.15 34.46 1.92
N ASP A 192 24.83 34.33 1.93
CA ASP A 192 24.02 34.48 3.13
C ASP A 192 23.84 33.11 3.81
N ASP A 193 24.76 32.75 4.70
CA ASP A 193 24.84 31.41 5.28
C ASP A 193 23.96 31.25 6.53
N GLY A 194 23.55 30.02 6.79
CA GLY A 194 22.82 29.63 8.00
C GLY A 194 23.52 28.53 8.78
N VAL A 195 23.69 28.70 10.09
CA VAL A 195 24.16 27.64 11.00
C VAL A 195 23.20 27.49 12.17
N SER A 196 22.52 26.36 12.26
CA SER A 196 21.56 26.04 13.32
C SER A 196 22.03 24.87 14.16
N PHE A 197 22.22 25.09 15.46
CA PHE A 197 22.40 24.03 16.45
C PHE A 197 21.12 23.92 17.28
N ASN A 198 20.58 22.70 17.38
CA ASN A 198 19.43 22.38 18.20
C ASN A 198 19.70 21.10 18.98
N ASP A 199 19.56 21.13 20.31
CA ASP A 199 19.79 19.95 21.16
C ASP A 199 21.20 19.34 20.98
N VAL A 200 22.23 20.18 20.80
CA VAL A 200 23.61 19.75 20.58
C VAL A 200 24.39 19.74 21.88
N THR A 201 25.04 18.62 22.20
CA THR A 201 26.03 18.53 23.27
C THR A 201 27.43 18.49 22.68
N SER A 202 28.22 19.56 22.88
CA SER A 202 29.65 19.60 22.51
C SER A 202 30.55 19.53 23.74
N ASN A 203 31.40 18.51 23.77
CA ASN A 203 32.40 18.29 24.82
C ASN A 203 33.79 18.87 24.48
N SER A 204 33.93 19.52 23.32
CA SER A 204 35.17 20.15 22.88
C SER A 204 34.93 21.54 22.29
N TYR A 205 35.99 22.21 21.83
CA TYR A 205 35.90 23.57 21.31
C TYR A 205 35.07 23.59 20.02
N VAL A 206 34.24 24.63 19.89
CA VAL A 206 33.44 24.90 18.69
C VAL A 206 33.91 26.21 18.08
N LYS A 207 34.26 26.17 16.79
CA LYS A 207 34.70 27.35 16.05
C LYS A 207 33.87 27.56 14.80
N MET A 208 33.33 28.76 14.66
CA MET A 208 32.51 29.20 13.54
C MET A 208 33.18 30.43 12.93
N ASN A 209 33.58 30.37 11.66
CA ASN A 209 34.07 31.55 10.93
C ASN A 209 33.22 31.74 9.69
N MET A 210 32.26 32.66 9.79
CA MET A 210 31.37 33.01 8.70
C MET A 210 32.06 33.98 7.73
N GLY A 211 31.36 34.22 6.64
CA GLY A 211 31.88 34.51 5.33
C GLY A 211 31.99 36.00 5.03
N ARG A 212 31.47 36.39 3.87
CA ARG A 212 30.92 37.71 3.55
C ARG A 212 29.48 37.45 3.18
N GLY A 213 28.59 38.41 3.39
CA GLY A 213 27.15 38.20 3.22
C GLY A 213 26.45 38.20 4.57
N ASN A 214 25.13 38.13 4.56
CA ASN A 214 24.33 38.30 5.77
C ASN A 214 24.16 36.95 6.46
N ASP A 215 25.09 36.61 7.35
CA ASP A 215 25.16 35.27 7.95
C ASP A 215 24.32 35.15 9.23
N ASP A 216 23.61 34.04 9.38
CA ASP A 216 22.79 33.71 10.54
C ASP A 216 23.37 32.52 11.31
N VAL A 217 23.62 32.67 12.61
CA VAL A 217 24.00 31.57 13.50
C VAL A 217 23.03 31.48 14.66
N THR A 218 22.42 30.33 14.89
CA THR A 218 21.63 30.06 16.09
C THR A 218 22.13 28.83 16.85
N ILE A 219 22.14 28.93 18.17
CA ILE A 219 22.35 27.80 19.07
C ILE A 219 21.17 27.76 20.03
N ARG A 220 20.47 26.62 20.07
CA ARG A 220 19.26 26.43 20.85
C ARG A 220 19.30 25.12 21.64
N ASN A 221 18.78 25.13 22.86
CA ASN A 221 18.64 23.93 23.72
C ASN A 221 19.95 23.11 23.86
N SER A 222 21.10 23.74 23.74
CA SER A 222 22.39 23.06 23.55
C SER A 222 23.33 23.26 24.74
N SER A 223 24.25 22.32 24.93
CA SER A 223 25.33 22.40 25.92
C SER A 223 26.69 22.42 25.24
N ILE A 224 27.41 23.54 25.30
CA ILE A 224 28.78 23.66 24.80
C ILE A 224 29.72 23.72 26.00
N ASN A 225 30.35 22.60 26.33
CA ASN A 225 31.08 22.41 27.59
C ASN A 225 32.48 23.05 27.58
N ASP A 226 33.11 23.18 26.42
CA ASP A 226 34.36 23.93 26.22
C ASP A 226 34.08 25.30 25.56
N SER A 227 35.07 25.86 24.86
CA SER A 227 35.05 27.22 24.34
C SER A 227 34.31 27.30 23.01
N LEU A 228 33.44 28.31 22.89
CA LEU A 228 32.74 28.67 21.66
C LEU A 228 33.35 29.96 21.08
N HIS A 229 33.74 29.92 19.82
CA HIS A 229 34.22 31.09 19.08
C HIS A 229 33.44 31.26 17.78
N ILE A 230 32.70 32.36 17.68
CA ILE A 230 31.95 32.77 16.50
C ILE A 230 32.56 34.05 15.94
N LYS A 231 32.79 34.08 14.63
CA LYS A 231 33.31 35.24 13.90
C LYS A 231 32.51 35.42 12.61
N MET A 232 31.80 36.55 12.43
CA MET A 232 30.86 36.71 11.32
C MET A 232 31.47 37.43 10.10
N LYS A 233 32.24 38.51 10.33
CA LYS A 233 33.15 39.24 9.41
C LYS A 233 32.59 40.53 8.78
N GLN A 234 31.96 40.51 7.61
CA GLN A 234 31.55 41.69 6.82
C GLN A 234 30.11 41.49 6.40
N ASP A 235 29.37 42.59 6.32
CA ASP A 235 27.94 42.66 5.99
C ASP A 235 27.07 42.46 7.24
N GLU A 236 25.75 42.27 7.12
CA GLU A 236 24.85 42.31 8.28
C GLU A 236 24.64 40.91 8.85
N ASP A 237 25.31 40.62 9.96
CA ASP A 237 25.32 39.29 10.55
C ASP A 237 24.43 39.19 11.80
N ALA A 238 23.87 38.01 12.07
CA ALA A 238 23.08 37.77 13.26
C ALA A 238 23.47 36.47 13.99
N VAL A 239 23.61 36.57 15.30
CA VAL A 239 23.82 35.43 16.21
C VAL A 239 22.69 35.36 17.22
N MET A 240 22.11 34.18 17.42
CA MET A 240 21.11 33.94 18.46
C MET A 240 21.51 32.81 19.40
N PHE A 241 21.43 33.07 20.71
CA PHE A 241 21.50 32.05 21.76
C PHE A 241 20.15 31.97 22.49
N ASP A 242 19.60 30.77 22.56
CA ASP A 242 18.27 30.45 23.11
C ASP A 242 18.35 29.19 23.99
N ASP A 243 18.07 29.30 25.30
CA ASP A 243 18.03 28.16 26.24
C ASP A 243 19.27 27.23 26.25
N ASN A 244 20.48 27.80 26.33
CA ASN A 244 21.73 27.03 26.29
C ASN A 244 22.52 26.99 27.61
N THR A 245 23.43 26.03 27.72
CA THR A 245 24.49 26.01 28.74
C THR A 245 25.88 26.10 28.09
N PHE A 246 26.67 27.08 28.48
CA PHE A 246 28.05 27.27 28.05
C PHE A 246 29.00 27.06 29.22
N GLY A 247 29.79 25.98 29.16
CA GLY A 247 30.81 25.63 30.16
C GLY A 247 32.09 26.46 30.03
N GLY A 248 32.57 26.63 28.80
CA GLY A 248 33.80 27.37 28.50
C GLY A 248 33.56 28.83 28.09
N ARG A 249 34.63 29.48 27.61
CA ARG A 249 34.57 30.88 27.17
C ARG A 249 33.74 30.98 25.89
N VAL A 250 32.81 31.94 25.86
CA VAL A 250 32.07 32.30 24.65
C VAL A 250 32.64 33.59 24.09
N HIS A 251 33.16 33.55 22.87
CA HIS A 251 33.62 34.73 22.16
C HIS A 251 32.83 34.90 20.86
N VAL A 252 32.12 36.03 20.75
CA VAL A 252 31.41 36.44 19.53
C VAL A 252 32.08 37.70 19.00
N ASN A 253 32.56 37.64 17.76
CA ASN A 253 33.06 38.78 17.01
C ASN A 253 32.11 38.98 15.83
N LEU A 254 31.29 40.02 15.94
CA LEU A 254 30.24 40.31 14.98
C LEU A 254 30.89 40.77 13.66
N GLY A 255 31.56 41.93 13.63
CA GLY A 255 32.51 42.16 12.54
C GLY A 255 32.56 43.60 12.06
N ARG A 256 31.96 43.87 10.93
CA ARG A 256 31.86 45.17 10.29
C ARG A 256 30.46 45.31 9.73
N ASP A 257 29.99 46.55 9.68
CA ASP A 257 28.61 46.91 9.33
C ASP A 257 27.67 46.71 10.54
N ASN A 258 26.38 46.47 10.36
CA ASN A 258 25.40 46.51 11.44
C ASN A 258 24.96 45.10 11.83
N ASP A 259 25.49 44.61 12.95
CA ASP A 259 25.33 43.21 13.35
C ASP A 259 24.44 43.02 14.58
N GLY A 260 23.92 41.81 14.79
CA GLY A 260 23.07 41.46 15.91
C GLY A 260 23.58 40.27 16.74
N LEU A 261 23.63 40.41 18.05
CA LEU A 261 23.63 39.29 19.01
C LEU A 261 22.35 39.33 19.85
N ILE A 262 21.55 38.28 19.76
CA ILE A 262 20.30 38.08 20.49
C ILE A 262 20.51 36.93 21.49
N VAL A 263 20.45 37.21 22.78
CA VAL A 263 20.51 36.20 23.83
C VAL A 263 19.17 36.24 24.58
N ARG A 264 18.29 35.30 24.23
CA ARG A 264 16.92 35.23 24.76
C ARG A 264 16.71 33.96 25.58
N ASP A 265 15.62 33.97 26.35
CA ASP A 265 15.31 32.93 27.33
C ASP A 265 16.50 32.64 28.27
N THR A 266 16.65 31.42 28.78
CA THR A 266 17.59 31.13 29.87
C THR A 266 18.88 30.52 29.35
N ASN A 267 19.90 31.34 29.10
CA ASN A 267 21.25 30.84 28.86
C ASN A 267 22.13 30.96 30.10
N THR A 268 22.92 29.92 30.37
CA THR A 268 23.89 29.88 31.47
C THR A 268 25.32 29.94 30.94
N PHE A 269 26.04 31.00 31.25
CA PHE A 269 27.46 31.19 30.91
C PHE A 269 28.33 30.98 32.16
N ASN A 270 28.97 29.81 32.24
CA ASN A 270 29.84 29.44 33.37
C ASN A 270 31.23 30.06 33.29
N SER A 271 31.63 30.54 32.11
CA SER A 271 32.84 31.35 31.89
C SER A 271 32.50 32.71 31.26
N LEU A 272 33.54 33.45 30.86
CA LEU A 272 33.38 34.79 30.29
C LEU A 272 32.62 34.76 28.96
N LEU A 273 31.55 35.55 28.85
CA LEU A 273 30.94 35.97 27.58
C LEU A 273 31.66 37.23 27.08
N SER A 274 32.34 37.15 25.94
CA SER A 274 33.06 38.27 25.31
C SER A 274 32.49 38.58 23.93
N VAL A 275 31.88 39.75 23.78
CA VAL A 275 31.27 40.21 22.53
C VAL A 275 32.00 41.44 22.01
N GLN A 276 32.29 41.44 20.72
CA GLN A 276 32.84 42.58 20.00
C GLN A 276 31.87 42.97 18.89
N GLY A 277 31.26 44.16 18.99
CA GLY A 277 30.27 44.71 18.05
C GLY A 277 30.86 44.87 16.64
N GLY A 278 31.99 45.53 16.52
CA GLY A 278 32.62 45.67 15.20
C GLY A 278 33.02 47.09 14.89
N ASP A 279 32.84 47.48 13.63
CA ASP A 279 33.04 48.84 13.12
C ASP A 279 31.87 49.17 12.19
N SER A 280 30.83 49.76 12.75
CA SER A 280 29.59 50.12 12.05
C SER A 280 29.84 51.36 11.19
N ARG A 281 29.90 51.16 9.86
CA ARG A 281 30.30 52.20 8.89
C ARG A 281 29.21 52.54 7.87
N ARG A 282 28.08 51.83 7.88
CA ARG A 282 26.93 52.09 7.00
C ARG A 282 25.62 52.00 7.77
N ASN A 283 24.90 53.12 7.91
CA ASN A 283 23.52 53.15 8.40
C ASN A 283 22.54 52.68 7.31
N GLY A 284 22.76 51.45 6.81
CA GLY A 284 22.33 51.02 5.48
C GLY A 284 21.07 50.18 5.38
N ALA A 285 20.74 49.30 6.34
CA ALA A 285 19.57 48.44 6.21
C ALA A 285 18.64 48.37 7.42
N ALA A 286 17.50 47.71 7.19
CA ALA A 286 16.30 47.74 8.00
C ALA A 286 16.33 46.84 9.25
N ASP A 287 17.27 45.89 9.33
CA ASP A 287 17.26 44.83 10.34
C ASP A 287 17.91 45.29 11.66
N PHE A 288 19.05 45.98 11.58
CA PHE A 288 19.73 46.60 12.73
C PHE A 288 20.00 48.09 12.44
N PRO A 289 18.95 48.94 12.44
CA PRO A 289 19.04 50.32 11.95
C PRO A 289 19.85 51.27 12.85
N ASP A 290 20.02 50.90 14.13
CA ASP A 290 20.76 51.67 15.15
C ASP A 290 22.20 51.19 15.33
N GLY A 291 22.72 50.40 14.38
CA GLY A 291 24.07 49.85 14.43
C GLY A 291 24.18 48.51 15.15
N ASP A 292 25.35 48.19 15.70
CA ASP A 292 25.58 46.88 16.35
C ASP A 292 24.68 46.69 17.57
N VAL A 293 23.81 45.68 17.51
CA VAL A 293 22.87 45.32 18.58
C VAL A 293 23.42 44.15 19.40
N VAL A 294 23.52 44.32 20.72
CA VAL A 294 23.71 43.21 21.66
C VAL A 294 22.62 43.22 22.70
N ASN A 295 21.63 42.35 22.50
CA ASN A 295 20.52 42.18 23.43
C ASN A 295 20.72 40.91 24.27
N ILE A 296 20.77 41.08 25.59
CA ILE A 296 20.86 39.97 26.54
C ILE A 296 19.68 40.09 27.49
N SER A 297 18.72 39.16 27.39
CA SER A 297 17.53 39.12 28.24
C SER A 297 17.91 38.97 29.72
N SER A 298 17.01 39.41 30.62
CA SER A 298 17.25 39.36 32.06
C SER A 298 17.27 37.95 32.65
N ALA A 299 16.81 36.93 31.92
CA ALA A 299 16.77 35.55 32.38
C ALA A 299 18.14 34.84 32.33
N ASN A 300 19.11 35.43 31.63
CA ASN A 300 20.44 34.84 31.45
C ASN A 300 21.31 34.88 32.71
N VAL A 301 22.04 33.79 32.95
CA VAL A 301 22.94 33.62 34.10
C VAL A 301 24.40 33.78 33.65
N LEU A 302 25.08 34.83 34.11
CA LEU A 302 26.44 35.19 33.70
C LEU A 302 27.47 34.96 34.82
N ASN A 303 27.70 33.70 35.20
CA ASN A 303 28.59 33.34 36.32
C ASN A 303 30.04 33.83 36.11
N GLY A 304 30.55 33.76 34.87
CA GLY A 304 31.88 34.27 34.51
C GLY A 304 31.93 35.76 34.12
N GLY A 305 30.79 36.46 34.23
CA GLY A 305 30.63 37.84 33.80
C GLY A 305 30.55 38.02 32.28
N ARG A 306 30.39 39.27 31.84
CA ARG A 306 30.36 39.66 30.42
C ARG A 306 31.31 40.81 30.12
N ARG A 307 31.87 40.82 28.91
CA ARG A 307 32.63 41.93 28.32
C ARG A 307 32.03 42.28 26.97
N LEU A 308 31.44 43.47 26.87
CA LEU A 308 30.90 44.01 25.63
C LEU A 308 31.82 45.13 25.13
N VAL A 309 32.27 45.03 23.88
CA VAL A 309 33.20 45.99 23.28
C VAL A 309 32.56 46.55 22.02
N LYS A 310 32.40 47.88 21.95
CA LYS A 310 31.87 48.63 20.79
C LYS A 310 30.44 48.23 20.37
N THR A 311 29.54 48.05 21.33
CA THR A 311 28.11 47.81 21.05
C THR A 311 27.36 49.13 21.02
N GLU A 312 26.38 49.30 20.12
CA GLU A 312 25.73 50.58 19.85
C GLU A 312 24.28 50.61 20.36
N SER A 313 23.59 49.46 20.34
CA SER A 313 22.22 49.31 20.84
C SER A 313 22.02 47.98 21.60
N THR A 314 20.92 47.90 22.36
CA THR A 314 20.48 46.68 23.05
C THR A 314 19.05 46.27 22.64
N THR A 315 18.44 46.98 21.71
CA THR A 315 17.06 46.72 21.26
C THR A 315 17.09 45.97 19.94
N VAL A 316 16.37 44.84 19.87
CA VAL A 316 16.27 44.01 18.66
C VAL A 316 15.02 44.40 17.89
N SER A 317 15.15 44.62 16.59
CA SER A 317 14.02 44.91 15.71
C SER A 317 13.18 43.65 15.43
N THR A 318 11.96 43.82 14.92
CA THR A 318 11.17 42.68 14.43
C THR A 318 11.88 41.95 13.29
N ALA A 319 12.56 42.67 12.40
CA ALA A 319 13.26 42.07 11.28
C ALA A 319 14.49 41.26 11.74
N GLY A 320 15.23 41.74 12.74
CA GLY A 320 16.31 40.98 13.38
C GLY A 320 15.84 39.68 14.04
N ASN A 321 14.66 39.67 14.70
CA ASN A 321 14.07 38.41 15.20
C ASN A 321 13.59 37.50 14.06
N ASN A 322 13.03 38.07 12.99
CA ASN A 322 12.51 37.30 11.85
C ASN A 322 13.60 36.53 11.09
N ARG A 323 14.88 36.96 11.16
CA ARG A 323 16.01 36.17 10.64
C ARG A 323 16.06 34.76 11.24
N PHE A 324 15.58 34.58 12.48
CA PHE A 324 15.50 33.27 13.14
C PHE A 324 14.08 32.68 13.11
N ASP A 325 13.06 33.46 13.47
CA ASP A 325 11.72 32.95 13.81
C ASP A 325 10.70 32.99 12.67
N ALA A 326 11.00 33.63 11.54
CA ALA A 326 10.02 33.71 10.46
C ALA A 326 9.63 32.32 9.98
N ALA A 327 8.33 32.02 9.99
CA ALA A 327 7.79 30.65 9.88
C ALA A 327 8.25 29.85 8.65
N ASN A 328 8.66 30.52 7.57
CA ASN A 328 9.10 29.86 6.33
C ASN A 328 10.53 30.22 5.89
N THR A 329 11.02 31.40 6.29
CA THR A 329 12.30 31.95 5.80
C THR A 329 13.34 32.10 6.90
N GLY A 330 12.93 32.07 8.17
CA GLY A 330 13.83 32.16 9.30
C GLY A 330 14.71 30.91 9.38
N LEU A 331 15.92 31.08 9.92
CA LEU A 331 16.91 30.01 10.03
C LEU A 331 16.36 28.74 10.69
N ILE A 332 15.49 28.86 11.70
CA ILE A 332 14.90 27.69 12.38
C ILE A 332 14.01 26.89 11.42
N ALA A 333 13.17 27.57 10.64
CA ALA A 333 12.30 26.93 9.67
C ALA A 333 13.09 26.30 8.53
N ARG A 334 14.13 26.99 8.02
CA ARG A 334 15.05 26.45 7.00
C ARG A 334 15.76 25.19 7.51
N ALA A 335 16.31 25.23 8.72
CA ALA A 335 16.97 24.07 9.35
C ALA A 335 16.00 22.89 9.54
N THR A 336 14.78 23.14 10.02
CA THR A 336 13.75 22.09 10.18
C THR A 336 13.37 21.45 8.84
N ALA A 337 13.26 22.26 7.78
CA ALA A 337 12.99 21.76 6.43
C ALA A 337 14.15 20.92 5.89
N ALA A 338 15.40 21.36 6.11
CA ALA A 338 16.59 20.60 5.76
C ALA A 338 16.67 19.26 6.50
N ASP A 339 16.39 19.25 7.81
CA ASP A 339 16.37 18.04 8.62
C ASP A 339 15.30 17.03 8.15
N THR A 340 14.13 17.54 7.77
CA THR A 340 13.05 16.75 7.17
C THR A 340 13.46 16.18 5.81
N ALA A 341 14.09 16.98 4.95
CA ALA A 341 14.57 16.54 3.64
C ALA A 341 15.68 15.47 3.78
N ALA A 342 16.61 15.66 4.70
CA ALA A 342 17.66 14.69 5.01
C ALA A 342 17.11 13.35 5.47
N THR A 343 16.06 13.34 6.31
CA THR A 343 15.38 12.11 6.72
C THR A 343 14.80 11.37 5.51
N ASN A 344 14.19 12.08 4.56
CA ASN A 344 13.63 11.48 3.34
C ASN A 344 14.71 10.91 2.42
N LEU A 345 15.88 11.55 2.32
CA LEU A 345 17.04 11.05 1.58
C LEU A 345 17.52 9.69 2.11
N THR A 346 17.40 9.46 3.43
CA THR A 346 17.84 8.22 4.11
C THR A 346 16.71 7.22 4.41
N SER A 347 15.50 7.41 3.84
CA SER A 347 14.31 6.67 4.27
C SER A 347 14.14 5.31 3.58
N LEU A 348 14.82 4.28 4.09
CA LEU A 348 14.39 2.90 3.87
C LEU A 348 13.42 2.52 4.99
N LYS A 349 12.15 2.29 4.67
CA LYS A 349 11.17 1.77 5.65
C LYS A 349 11.09 0.25 5.54
N LEU A 350 11.08 -0.43 6.68
CA LEU A 350 10.73 -1.84 6.71
C LEU A 350 9.30 -2.01 6.16
N SER A 351 9.13 -2.98 5.27
CA SER A 351 7.84 -3.37 4.70
C SER A 351 7.68 -4.87 4.80
N ALA A 352 6.45 -5.37 4.85
CA ALA A 352 6.17 -6.78 4.74
C ALA A 352 5.08 -6.99 3.68
N THR A 353 5.28 -7.95 2.79
CA THR A 353 4.24 -8.48 1.90
C THR A 353 4.11 -9.97 2.17
N ALA A 354 2.93 -10.55 2.03
CA ALA A 354 2.71 -11.97 2.29
C ALA A 354 1.67 -12.56 1.32
N THR A 355 1.85 -13.83 0.98
CA THR A 355 0.94 -14.66 0.19
C THR A 355 0.94 -16.07 0.75
N ALA A 356 -0.22 -16.75 0.68
CA ALA A 356 -0.41 -18.09 1.22
C ALA A 356 -0.64 -19.10 0.08
N ALA A 357 -0.06 -20.29 0.22
CA ALA A 357 -0.28 -21.43 -0.67
C ALA A 357 -0.34 -22.72 0.15
N ALA A 358 -1.11 -23.70 -0.30
CA ALA A 358 -1.21 -25.01 0.33
C ALA A 358 -1.53 -26.08 -0.71
N ASP A 359 -1.27 -27.35 -0.40
CA ASP A 359 -1.72 -28.44 -1.27
C ASP A 359 -3.25 -28.54 -1.26
N ARG A 360 -3.82 -28.97 -2.38
CA ARG A 360 -5.29 -29.13 -2.54
C ARG A 360 -6.04 -27.86 -2.14
N SER A 361 -5.64 -26.75 -2.74
CA SER A 361 -6.18 -25.43 -2.47
C SER A 361 -6.60 -24.71 -3.74
N LEU A 362 -7.32 -23.61 -3.57
CA LEU A 362 -7.62 -22.61 -4.59
C LEU A 362 -7.69 -21.23 -3.94
N THR A 363 -7.64 -20.17 -4.74
CA THR A 363 -7.76 -18.80 -4.24
C THR A 363 -9.06 -18.17 -4.73
N SER A 364 -9.80 -17.52 -3.83
CA SER A 364 -11.01 -16.75 -4.14
C SER A 364 -10.88 -15.35 -3.53
N SER A 365 -10.75 -14.33 -4.38
CA SER A 365 -10.57 -12.91 -3.99
C SER A 365 -9.55 -12.66 -2.87
N GLY A 366 -8.37 -13.27 -2.99
CA GLY A 366 -7.29 -13.11 -2.01
C GLY A 366 -7.39 -14.00 -0.77
N ILE A 367 -8.41 -14.86 -0.68
CA ILE A 367 -8.54 -15.87 0.38
C ILE A 367 -8.12 -17.23 -0.15
N LEU A 368 -7.20 -17.90 0.55
CA LEU A 368 -6.79 -19.28 0.25
C LEU A 368 -7.80 -20.26 0.85
N ILE A 369 -8.55 -20.98 0.02
CA ILE A 369 -9.42 -22.07 0.46
C ILE A 369 -8.64 -23.38 0.33
N THR A 370 -8.45 -24.11 1.42
CA THR A 370 -7.56 -25.29 1.45
C THR A 370 -8.10 -26.47 2.26
N LYS A 371 -7.78 -27.70 1.83
CA LYS A 371 -7.98 -28.94 2.59
C LYS A 371 -6.75 -29.36 3.40
N ASP A 372 -5.62 -28.69 3.19
CA ASP A 372 -4.37 -28.93 3.89
C ASP A 372 -4.17 -27.85 4.96
N ALA A 373 -3.93 -28.31 6.19
CA ALA A 373 -3.62 -27.46 7.33
C ALA A 373 -2.19 -26.89 7.25
N ASN A 374 -1.30 -27.48 6.46
CA ASN A 374 0.05 -26.95 6.26
C ASN A 374 0.01 -25.88 5.16
N VAL A 375 0.08 -24.62 5.57
CA VAL A 375 0.05 -23.47 4.67
C VAL A 375 1.45 -22.90 4.57
N THR A 376 1.98 -22.83 3.35
CA THR A 376 3.21 -22.13 3.03
C THR A 376 2.93 -20.64 2.87
N ILE A 377 3.52 -19.83 3.73
CA ILE A 377 3.52 -18.37 3.63
C ILE A 377 4.81 -17.91 2.98
N SER A 378 4.69 -17.07 1.96
CA SER A 378 5.84 -16.50 1.27
C SER A 378 5.61 -15.02 0.96
N GLY A 379 6.69 -14.25 0.89
CA GLY A 379 6.60 -12.83 0.66
C GLY A 379 7.94 -12.14 0.60
N THR A 380 7.93 -10.81 0.64
CA THR A 380 9.14 -9.99 0.63
C THR A 380 9.15 -8.93 1.73
N THR A 381 10.33 -8.62 2.22
CA THR A 381 10.63 -7.57 3.20
C THR A 381 12.05 -7.03 2.96
N LEU A 382 12.60 -6.24 3.88
CA LEU A 382 14.00 -5.86 3.80
C LEU A 382 14.88 -7.09 4.03
N PRO A 383 15.94 -7.28 3.23
CA PRO A 383 16.89 -8.35 3.44
C PRO A 383 17.36 -8.46 4.90
N GLY A 384 17.39 -9.69 5.42
CA GLY A 384 17.86 -9.98 6.77
C GLY A 384 16.87 -9.65 7.89
N ALA A 385 15.69 -9.13 7.56
CA ALA A 385 14.61 -8.99 8.55
C ALA A 385 14.13 -10.35 9.03
N THR A 386 13.83 -10.46 10.32
CA THR A 386 13.18 -11.62 10.91
C THR A 386 11.67 -11.45 10.77
N VAL A 387 11.00 -12.42 10.15
CA VAL A 387 9.55 -12.49 10.03
C VAL A 387 9.02 -13.48 11.05
N THR A 388 8.26 -12.98 12.02
CA THR A 388 7.55 -13.79 13.02
C THR A 388 6.07 -13.87 12.66
N ILE A 389 5.36 -14.88 13.14
CA ILE A 389 4.00 -15.21 12.69
C ILE A 389 3.08 -15.39 13.89
N ASP A 390 1.89 -14.84 13.78
CA ASP A 390 0.73 -15.02 14.66
C ASP A 390 -0.38 -15.64 13.79
N ALA A 391 -0.61 -16.93 13.96
CA ALA A 391 -1.51 -17.74 13.15
C ALA A 391 -2.82 -18.07 13.87
N ASP A 392 -2.83 -18.02 15.20
CA ASP A 392 -4.01 -18.23 16.04
C ASP A 392 -4.71 -16.92 16.48
N ASP A 393 -4.20 -15.77 16.06
CA ASP A 393 -4.73 -14.41 16.31
C ASP A 393 -4.83 -14.09 17.82
N ASP A 394 -3.91 -14.64 18.61
CA ASP A 394 -3.82 -14.38 20.05
C ASP A 394 -3.00 -13.10 20.38
N GLY A 395 -2.39 -12.49 19.35
CA GLY A 395 -1.55 -11.30 19.44
C GLY A 395 -0.08 -11.59 19.76
N GLN A 396 0.30 -12.87 19.86
CA GLN A 396 1.66 -13.36 20.05
C GLN A 396 2.20 -13.91 18.73
N PHE A 397 3.44 -13.55 18.41
CA PHE A 397 4.07 -13.93 17.15
C PHE A 397 5.02 -15.11 17.32
N ASP A 398 4.53 -16.22 17.88
CA ASP A 398 5.32 -17.40 18.24
C ASP A 398 5.00 -18.66 17.41
N ASP A 399 4.10 -18.56 16.43
CA ASP A 399 3.69 -19.67 15.56
C ASP A 399 4.66 -19.97 14.41
N GLY A 400 5.68 -19.14 14.25
CA GLY A 400 6.71 -19.37 13.26
C GLY A 400 7.71 -18.23 13.19
N THR A 401 8.92 -18.54 12.72
CA THR A 401 9.96 -17.54 12.51
C THR A 401 10.82 -17.92 11.32
N VAL A 402 11.07 -16.95 10.44
CA VAL A 402 11.99 -17.10 9.30
C VAL A 402 12.76 -15.80 9.08
N THR A 403 14.00 -15.86 8.63
CA THR A 403 14.76 -14.68 8.22
C THR A 403 14.69 -14.52 6.71
N ALA A 404 14.39 -13.31 6.24
CA ALA A 404 14.40 -12.98 4.82
C ALA A 404 15.80 -13.12 4.23
N ASP A 405 15.88 -13.66 3.01
CA ASP A 405 17.12 -13.89 2.30
C ASP A 405 17.81 -12.58 1.84
N SER A 406 18.91 -12.70 1.11
CA SER A 406 19.67 -11.54 0.62
C SER A 406 18.90 -10.66 -0.36
N LEU A 407 17.82 -11.17 -0.95
CA LEU A 407 16.90 -10.45 -1.84
C LEU A 407 15.64 -9.98 -1.10
N GLY A 408 15.53 -10.25 0.21
CA GLY A 408 14.38 -9.89 1.03
C GLY A 408 13.23 -10.87 0.92
N ALA A 409 13.37 -11.98 0.19
CA ALA A 409 12.34 -12.99 0.08
C ALA A 409 12.34 -13.91 1.31
N TYR A 410 11.16 -14.32 1.74
CA TYR A 410 11.01 -15.28 2.83
C TYR A 410 9.95 -16.32 2.49
N THR A 411 10.09 -17.51 3.06
CA THR A 411 9.13 -18.60 2.92
C THR A 411 9.16 -19.46 4.16
N THR A 412 7.98 -19.77 4.71
CA THR A 412 7.81 -20.54 5.93
C THR A 412 6.50 -21.31 5.88
N THR A 413 6.39 -22.42 6.60
CA THR A 413 5.16 -23.21 6.68
C THR A 413 4.55 -23.05 8.07
N VAL A 414 3.25 -22.79 8.09
CA VAL A 414 2.44 -22.59 9.29
C VAL A 414 1.34 -23.65 9.29
N VAL A 415 1.04 -24.20 10.46
CA VAL A 415 -0.09 -25.12 10.62
C VAL A 415 -1.30 -24.31 11.04
N VAL A 416 -2.26 -24.12 10.13
CA VAL A 416 -3.54 -23.49 10.46
C VAL A 416 -4.45 -24.50 11.14
N THR A 417 -5.18 -24.07 12.16
CA THR A 417 -6.13 -24.93 12.86
C THR A 417 -7.56 -24.60 12.40
N ARG A 418 -8.57 -25.30 12.88
CA ARG A 418 -9.96 -24.86 12.68
C ARG A 418 -10.79 -25.31 13.87
N GLN A 419 -11.75 -24.49 14.24
CA GLN A 419 -12.72 -24.82 15.26
C GLN A 419 -14.12 -24.75 14.66
N ASP A 420 -14.87 -25.86 14.74
CA ASP A 420 -16.22 -25.92 14.20
C ASP A 420 -17.26 -25.63 15.27
N LEU A 421 -18.18 -24.70 14.97
CA LEU A 421 -19.33 -24.39 15.84
C LEU A 421 -20.19 -25.61 16.19
N TYR A 422 -20.18 -26.66 15.37
CA TYR A 422 -21.04 -27.83 15.55
C TYR A 422 -20.38 -29.01 16.29
N THR A 423 -19.11 -28.88 16.72
CA THR A 423 -18.38 -29.94 17.43
C THR A 423 -18.24 -29.71 18.95
N GLY A 424 -18.81 -28.63 19.50
CA GLY A 424 -18.89 -28.39 20.94
C GLY A 424 -17.64 -27.78 21.59
N ASP A 425 -16.82 -27.10 20.81
CA ASP A 425 -15.59 -26.44 21.29
C ASP A 425 -15.91 -24.97 21.65
N SER A 426 -15.75 -24.59 22.92
CA SER A 426 -16.56 -23.52 23.56
C SER A 426 -15.85 -22.19 23.82
N VAL A 427 -14.93 -21.75 22.97
CA VAL A 427 -14.33 -20.41 23.10
C VAL A 427 -14.10 -19.79 21.72
N ALA A 428 -14.52 -18.53 21.56
CA ALA A 428 -14.51 -17.67 20.36
C ALA A 428 -15.67 -17.85 19.34
N ASN A 429 -16.29 -16.71 19.00
CA ASN A 429 -17.39 -16.53 18.06
C ASN A 429 -16.90 -15.69 16.89
N ASP A 430 -16.67 -16.31 15.73
CA ASP A 430 -17.07 -15.74 14.46
C ASP A 430 -17.57 -16.83 13.47
N GLN A 431 -18.88 -16.81 13.21
CA GLN A 431 -19.47 -17.12 11.91
C GLN A 431 -19.03 -18.38 11.11
N LEU A 432 -18.99 -19.58 11.67
CA LEU A 432 -18.99 -20.82 10.86
C LEU A 432 -17.94 -20.86 9.76
N ASN A 433 -16.85 -20.09 9.80
CA ASN A 433 -15.93 -19.97 8.68
C ASN A 433 -14.66 -20.72 9.11
N GLY A 434 -13.96 -21.41 8.20
CA GLY A 434 -12.64 -21.94 8.53
C GLY A 434 -11.60 -20.84 8.47
N MET A 435 -12.05 -19.57 8.53
CA MET A 435 -11.34 -18.39 8.07
C MET A 435 -10.46 -17.89 9.20
N GLN A 436 -9.16 -17.84 8.94
CA GLN A 436 -8.16 -17.29 9.84
C GLN A 436 -7.42 -16.19 9.10
N THR A 437 -7.14 -15.10 9.82
CA THR A 437 -6.19 -14.09 9.41
C THR A 437 -4.85 -14.45 10.02
N ILE A 438 -3.87 -14.84 9.22
CA ILE A 438 -2.51 -15.08 9.69
C ILE A 438 -1.78 -13.75 9.58
N THR A 439 -1.30 -13.24 10.71
CA THR A 439 -0.53 -12.00 10.80
C THR A 439 0.96 -12.32 10.80
N LEU A 440 1.74 -11.57 10.04
CA LEU A 440 3.18 -11.67 9.98
C LEU A 440 3.79 -10.34 10.37
N ARG A 441 4.85 -10.37 11.17
CA ARG A 441 5.61 -9.18 11.56
C ARG A 441 7.05 -9.34 11.11
N ALA A 442 7.45 -8.54 10.13
CA ALA A 442 8.85 -8.34 9.82
C ALA A 442 9.47 -7.42 10.88
N THR A 443 10.64 -7.77 11.37
CA THR A 443 11.43 -7.00 12.33
C THR A 443 12.87 -6.91 11.85
N LEU A 444 13.42 -5.70 11.77
CA LEU A 444 14.84 -5.47 11.50
C LEU A 444 15.36 -4.39 12.43
N ASN A 445 16.30 -4.75 13.30
CA ASN A 445 16.72 -3.91 14.44
C ASN A 445 15.52 -3.57 15.34
N THR A 446 15.13 -2.30 15.41
CA THR A 446 13.98 -1.80 16.18
C THR A 446 12.76 -1.50 15.32
N GLU A 447 12.86 -1.60 13.99
CA GLU A 447 11.74 -1.35 13.08
C GLU A 447 10.89 -2.61 12.92
N THR A 448 9.56 -2.43 12.85
CA THR A 448 8.60 -3.51 12.59
C THR A 448 7.64 -3.13 11.46
N ALA A 449 7.19 -4.11 10.68
CA ALA A 449 6.16 -3.95 9.66
C ALA A 449 5.29 -5.22 9.56
N ASP A 450 3.97 -5.03 9.52
CA ASP A 450 3.02 -6.15 9.55
C ASP A 450 2.43 -6.42 8.15
N ALA A 451 2.13 -7.69 7.87
CA ALA A 451 1.42 -8.18 6.70
C ALA A 451 0.42 -9.26 7.12
N PHE A 452 -0.57 -9.53 6.27
CA PHE A 452 -1.65 -10.46 6.60
C PHE A 452 -2.00 -11.33 5.39
N VAL A 453 -2.45 -12.55 5.66
CA VAL A 453 -3.06 -13.44 4.66
C VAL A 453 -4.31 -14.09 5.27
N ASN A 454 -5.31 -14.32 4.42
CA ASN A 454 -6.55 -14.96 4.84
C ASN A 454 -6.62 -16.39 4.31
N VAL A 455 -6.87 -17.35 5.20
CA VAL A 455 -6.97 -18.78 4.87
C VAL A 455 -8.29 -19.33 5.38
N ASP A 456 -9.04 -20.03 4.54
CA ASP A 456 -10.24 -20.78 4.92
C ASP A 456 -9.95 -22.29 4.86
N LEU A 457 -9.75 -22.90 6.03
CA LEU A 457 -9.47 -24.34 6.16
C LEU A 457 -10.78 -25.15 6.13
N ILE A 458 -10.94 -26.00 5.12
CA ILE A 458 -12.06 -26.94 4.99
C ILE A 458 -11.67 -28.37 5.42
N LYS A 459 -12.60 -29.21 5.90
CA LYS A 459 -12.24 -30.57 6.34
C LYS A 459 -11.78 -31.35 5.13
N SER A 460 -10.68 -32.09 5.26
CA SER A 460 -10.14 -32.90 4.17
C SER A 460 -11.14 -33.93 3.63
N THR A 461 -12.06 -34.41 4.48
CA THR A 461 -13.15 -35.35 4.16
C THR A 461 -14.37 -34.70 3.51
N ASN A 462 -14.52 -33.39 3.59
CA ASN A 462 -15.69 -32.69 3.05
C ASN A 462 -15.51 -32.42 1.55
N ALA A 463 -16.60 -32.54 0.80
CA ALA A 463 -16.65 -32.09 -0.59
C ALA A 463 -16.64 -30.56 -0.64
N LEU A 464 -15.99 -29.98 -1.66
CA LEU A 464 -16.05 -28.55 -1.95
C LEU A 464 -16.77 -28.37 -3.28
N VAL A 465 -17.85 -27.60 -3.31
CA VAL A 465 -18.64 -27.38 -4.53
C VAL A 465 -18.49 -25.94 -5.00
N LYS A 466 -18.17 -25.78 -6.27
CA LYS A 466 -18.13 -24.50 -6.96
C LYS A 466 -19.46 -24.26 -7.65
N PHE A 467 -20.08 -23.13 -7.34
CA PHE A 467 -21.20 -22.56 -8.07
C PHE A 467 -20.62 -21.55 -9.06
N SER A 468 -20.81 -21.75 -10.36
CA SER A 468 -20.26 -20.88 -11.40
C SER A 468 -21.37 -20.41 -12.34
N GLY A 469 -21.52 -19.10 -12.45
CA GLY A 469 -22.45 -18.43 -13.35
C GLY A 469 -21.73 -17.43 -14.26
N VAL A 470 -22.41 -17.01 -15.32
CA VAL A 470 -21.92 -15.98 -16.25
C VAL A 470 -22.98 -14.89 -16.36
N THR A 471 -22.57 -13.64 -16.16
CA THR A 471 -23.47 -12.49 -16.30
C THR A 471 -23.70 -12.12 -17.76
N ASN A 472 -24.67 -11.25 -18.03
CA ASN A 472 -24.91 -10.67 -19.35
C ASN A 472 -23.70 -9.91 -19.94
N THR A 473 -22.75 -9.47 -19.10
CA THR A 473 -21.51 -8.80 -19.54
C THR A 473 -20.37 -9.79 -19.84
N GLY A 474 -20.60 -11.09 -19.68
CA GLY A 474 -19.57 -12.13 -19.82
C GLY A 474 -18.67 -12.27 -18.60
N THR A 475 -18.98 -11.61 -17.48
CA THR A 475 -18.23 -11.73 -16.23
C THR A 475 -18.58 -13.07 -15.57
N THR A 476 -17.57 -13.81 -15.12
CA THR A 476 -17.79 -15.02 -14.31
C THR A 476 -18.08 -14.62 -12.87
N GLU A 477 -19.16 -15.16 -12.32
CA GLU A 477 -19.47 -15.07 -10.89
C GLU A 477 -19.35 -16.47 -10.28
N GLU A 478 -18.68 -16.56 -9.14
CA GLU A 478 -18.53 -17.81 -8.44
C GLU A 478 -18.56 -17.66 -6.93
N TYR A 479 -18.98 -18.74 -6.28
CA TYR A 479 -18.79 -18.94 -4.86
C TYR A 479 -18.62 -20.43 -4.58
N PHE A 480 -18.02 -20.72 -3.43
CA PHE A 480 -17.67 -22.08 -3.03
C PHE A 480 -18.46 -22.47 -1.78
N VAL A 481 -18.81 -23.75 -1.69
CA VAL A 481 -19.54 -24.31 -0.56
C VAL A 481 -18.86 -25.58 -0.07
N GLU A 482 -18.44 -25.60 1.19
CA GLU A 482 -18.02 -26.81 1.90
C GLU A 482 -19.25 -27.63 2.28
N MET A 483 -19.27 -28.90 1.89
CA MET A 483 -20.36 -29.84 2.16
C MET A 483 -20.04 -30.72 3.37
N PHE A 484 -20.89 -30.67 4.38
CA PHE A 484 -20.74 -31.38 5.67
C PHE A 484 -21.01 -32.88 5.53
N SER A 485 -20.04 -33.58 4.93
CA SER A 485 -20.21 -34.95 4.42
C SER A 485 -20.37 -35.97 5.55
N ALA A 486 -19.80 -35.70 6.74
CA ALA A 486 -19.97 -36.54 7.92
C ALA A 486 -21.25 -36.20 8.70
N GLU A 487 -21.64 -34.93 8.70
CA GLU A 487 -22.72 -34.43 9.53
C GLU A 487 -24.11 -34.50 8.85
N ALA A 488 -24.18 -34.46 7.52
CA ALA A 488 -25.40 -34.64 6.72
C ALA A 488 -25.18 -35.55 5.49
N PRO A 489 -24.76 -36.82 5.69
CA PRO A 489 -24.37 -37.71 4.59
C PRO A 489 -25.49 -37.96 3.57
N ILE A 490 -26.75 -38.05 3.96
CA ILE A 490 -27.88 -38.30 3.04
C ILE A 490 -28.13 -37.05 2.17
N ALA A 491 -28.18 -35.86 2.78
CA ALA A 491 -28.40 -34.61 2.07
C ALA A 491 -27.24 -34.28 1.12
N VAL A 492 -25.99 -34.45 1.57
CA VAL A 492 -24.80 -34.24 0.73
C VAL A 492 -24.77 -35.22 -0.44
N THR A 493 -25.00 -36.51 -0.20
CA THR A 493 -25.03 -37.52 -1.27
C THR A 493 -26.11 -37.20 -2.30
N ASN A 494 -27.30 -36.81 -1.84
CA ASN A 494 -28.40 -36.40 -2.70
C ASN A 494 -28.03 -35.17 -3.54
N PHE A 495 -27.53 -34.09 -2.92
CA PHE A 495 -27.12 -32.87 -3.62
C PHE A 495 -26.03 -33.15 -4.67
N LEU A 496 -24.98 -33.89 -4.30
CA LEU A 496 -23.90 -34.26 -5.21
C LEU A 496 -24.39 -35.18 -6.34
N GLY A 497 -25.44 -35.97 -6.12
CA GLY A 497 -26.10 -36.77 -7.15
C GLY A 497 -26.69 -35.90 -8.28
N TYR A 498 -27.42 -34.84 -7.93
CA TYR A 498 -27.95 -33.87 -8.92
C TYR A 498 -26.83 -33.10 -9.64
N SER A 499 -25.79 -32.71 -8.90
CA SER A 499 -24.60 -32.03 -9.44
C SER A 499 -23.87 -32.92 -10.45
N THR A 500 -23.54 -34.15 -10.06
CA THR A 500 -22.76 -35.09 -10.91
C THR A 500 -23.55 -35.55 -12.14
N SER A 501 -24.88 -35.59 -12.06
CA SER A 501 -25.74 -35.93 -13.21
C SER A 501 -25.97 -34.76 -14.18
N GLY A 502 -25.40 -33.57 -13.92
CA GLY A 502 -25.62 -32.36 -14.73
C GLY A 502 -27.04 -31.79 -14.60
N ARG A 503 -27.83 -32.22 -13.61
CA ARG A 503 -29.22 -31.73 -13.43
C ARG A 503 -29.28 -30.31 -12.87
N PHE A 504 -28.17 -29.84 -12.30
CA PHE A 504 -28.00 -28.46 -11.88
C PHE A 504 -27.33 -27.57 -12.93
N ASP A 505 -26.94 -28.12 -14.08
CA ASP A 505 -26.46 -27.30 -15.19
C ASP A 505 -27.61 -26.41 -15.66
N ASP A 506 -27.32 -25.12 -15.80
CA ASP A 506 -28.29 -24.07 -16.12
C ASP A 506 -29.40 -23.86 -15.08
N SER A 507 -29.18 -24.35 -13.86
CA SER A 507 -30.07 -24.10 -12.72
C SER A 507 -30.08 -22.62 -12.35
N ILE A 508 -31.26 -22.10 -12.00
CA ILE A 508 -31.45 -20.70 -11.61
C ILE A 508 -31.72 -20.53 -10.12
N ILE A 509 -31.35 -19.37 -9.57
CA ILE A 509 -31.98 -18.86 -8.36
C ILE A 509 -33.39 -18.41 -8.77
N HIS A 510 -34.38 -19.21 -8.40
CA HIS A 510 -35.79 -18.95 -8.73
C HIS A 510 -36.51 -18.18 -7.63
N ARG A 511 -35.85 -17.97 -6.49
CA ARG A 511 -36.39 -17.23 -5.36
C ARG A 511 -35.27 -16.55 -4.58
N SER A 512 -35.34 -15.23 -4.46
CA SER A 512 -34.63 -14.40 -3.49
C SER A 512 -35.70 -13.87 -2.55
N ALA A 513 -35.61 -14.17 -1.25
CA ALA A 513 -36.69 -13.88 -0.33
C ALA A 513 -36.25 -12.96 0.82
N THR A 514 -37.20 -12.14 1.25
CA THR A 514 -37.12 -11.33 2.46
C THR A 514 -38.20 -11.74 3.47
N THR A 515 -37.95 -11.56 4.76
CA THR A 515 -39.01 -11.66 5.77
C THR A 515 -39.82 -10.37 5.80
N GLY A 516 -41.15 -10.46 5.74
CA GLY A 516 -42.03 -9.28 5.81
C GLY A 516 -42.41 -8.66 4.45
N GLY A 517 -42.08 -9.32 3.34
CA GLY A 517 -42.37 -8.85 1.98
C GLY A 517 -41.32 -7.90 1.41
N THR A 518 -41.61 -7.30 0.26
CA THR A 518 -40.67 -6.43 -0.48
C THR A 518 -40.11 -5.31 0.40
N GLY A 519 -38.78 -5.24 0.54
CA GLY A 519 -38.09 -4.29 1.44
C GLY A 519 -37.91 -4.77 2.89
N GLY A 520 -38.27 -6.02 3.18
CA GLY A 520 -38.05 -6.68 4.47
C GLY A 520 -36.61 -7.17 4.70
N THR A 521 -36.38 -7.88 5.80
CA THR A 521 -35.04 -8.39 6.16
C THR A 521 -34.61 -9.53 5.23
N PRO A 522 -33.35 -9.60 4.78
CA PRO A 522 -32.83 -10.72 4.00
C PRO A 522 -33.13 -12.07 4.67
N PHE A 523 -33.64 -13.03 3.90
CA PHE A 523 -33.98 -14.36 4.41
C PHE A 523 -33.10 -15.42 3.77
N VAL A 524 -33.38 -15.77 2.51
CA VAL A 524 -32.68 -16.83 1.77
C VAL A 524 -32.63 -16.54 0.27
N ILE A 525 -31.60 -17.05 -0.41
CA ILE A 525 -31.68 -17.32 -1.86
C ILE A 525 -31.87 -18.83 -2.08
N GLN A 526 -32.75 -19.20 -2.99
CA GLN A 526 -33.18 -20.58 -3.21
C GLN A 526 -33.05 -20.99 -4.68
N GLY A 527 -32.47 -22.16 -4.90
CA GLY A 527 -32.13 -22.72 -6.21
C GLY A 527 -32.42 -24.21 -6.33
N GLY A 528 -32.02 -24.82 -7.44
CA GLY A 528 -32.11 -26.27 -7.66
C GLY A 528 -33.51 -26.79 -7.99
N GLY A 529 -34.48 -25.92 -8.25
CA GLY A 529 -35.84 -26.29 -8.66
C GLY A 529 -36.09 -26.19 -10.16
N PHE A 530 -35.39 -25.28 -10.84
CA PHE A 530 -35.64 -24.93 -12.23
C PHE A 530 -34.35 -24.66 -12.98
N THR A 531 -34.35 -24.97 -14.27
CA THR A 531 -33.30 -24.59 -15.23
C THR A 531 -33.85 -23.63 -16.27
N VAL A 532 -32.98 -22.86 -16.92
CA VAL A 532 -33.34 -22.03 -18.08
C VAL A 532 -32.45 -22.37 -19.27
N ASN A 533 -33.06 -22.62 -20.44
CA ASN A 533 -32.32 -22.85 -21.68
C ASN A 533 -33.10 -22.25 -22.86
N ASN A 534 -32.45 -21.38 -23.64
CA ASN A 534 -33.07 -20.66 -24.77
C ASN A 534 -34.36 -19.89 -24.38
N GLY A 535 -34.36 -19.28 -23.19
CA GLY A 535 -35.51 -18.57 -22.62
C GLY A 535 -36.64 -19.50 -22.15
N VAL A 536 -36.42 -20.81 -22.10
CA VAL A 536 -37.40 -21.80 -21.64
C VAL A 536 -37.05 -22.24 -20.23
N VAL A 537 -37.89 -21.87 -19.26
CA VAL A 537 -37.80 -22.35 -17.87
C VAL A 537 -38.41 -23.75 -17.77
N LYS A 538 -37.70 -24.68 -17.13
CA LYS A 538 -38.14 -26.07 -16.91
C LYS A 538 -37.90 -26.48 -15.47
N SER A 539 -38.75 -27.35 -14.93
CA SER A 539 -38.50 -27.97 -13.63
C SER A 539 -37.38 -29.00 -13.73
N ILE A 540 -36.50 -29.04 -12.72
CA ILE A 540 -35.52 -30.09 -12.57
C ILE A 540 -36.23 -31.41 -12.27
N THR A 541 -35.85 -32.47 -12.98
CA THR A 541 -36.40 -33.81 -12.73
C THR A 541 -35.87 -34.34 -11.40
N THR A 542 -36.76 -34.57 -10.44
CA THR A 542 -36.43 -34.97 -9.07
C THR A 542 -36.38 -36.49 -8.90
N ASP A 543 -35.46 -36.95 -8.04
CA ASP A 543 -35.47 -38.29 -7.47
C ASP A 543 -36.49 -38.41 -6.33
N ALA A 544 -36.56 -39.59 -5.71
CA ALA A 544 -37.37 -39.79 -4.50
C ALA A 544 -36.91 -38.87 -3.36
N ALA A 545 -37.87 -38.41 -2.55
CA ALA A 545 -37.57 -37.58 -1.40
C ALA A 545 -36.67 -38.30 -0.37
N ILE A 546 -35.78 -37.53 0.25
CA ILE A 546 -34.85 -38.03 1.27
C ILE A 546 -35.37 -37.84 2.70
N THR A 547 -34.91 -38.71 3.61
CA THR A 547 -35.10 -38.54 5.05
C THR A 547 -34.33 -37.32 5.56
N SER A 548 -34.96 -36.51 6.41
CA SER A 548 -34.35 -35.34 7.03
C SER A 548 -33.20 -35.71 7.95
N GLU A 549 -32.11 -34.95 7.91
CA GLU A 549 -30.98 -35.02 8.85
C GLU A 549 -30.90 -33.73 9.70
N PHE A 550 -32.05 -33.09 9.92
CA PHE A 550 -32.13 -31.89 10.73
C PHE A 550 -31.59 -32.14 12.14
N ASN A 551 -30.71 -31.26 12.60
CA ASN A 551 -30.11 -31.30 13.92
C ASN A 551 -30.27 -29.93 14.59
N THR A 552 -30.84 -29.89 15.80
CA THR A 552 -31.07 -28.64 16.54
C THR A 552 -29.79 -27.90 16.93
N ALA A 553 -28.67 -28.61 17.04
CA ALA A 553 -27.35 -28.01 17.28
C ALA A 553 -26.74 -27.42 15.99
N ARG A 554 -27.27 -27.77 14.81
CA ARG A 554 -26.82 -27.28 13.50
C ARG A 554 -27.85 -26.31 12.91
N THR A 555 -27.87 -25.11 13.47
CA THR A 555 -28.83 -24.06 13.14
C THR A 555 -28.56 -23.44 11.77
N ASN A 556 -29.62 -22.91 11.14
CA ASN A 556 -29.57 -22.20 9.86
C ASN A 556 -29.03 -20.78 10.07
N MET A 557 -27.72 -20.68 10.28
CA MET A 557 -27.02 -19.41 10.41
C MET A 557 -26.69 -18.83 9.04
N ARG A 558 -26.38 -17.54 8.99
CA ARG A 558 -25.92 -16.88 7.76
C ARG A 558 -24.78 -17.67 7.10
N GLY A 559 -24.83 -17.81 5.78
CA GLY A 559 -23.83 -18.53 5.00
C GLY A 559 -23.97 -20.05 5.00
N THR A 560 -24.90 -20.64 5.76
CA THR A 560 -25.20 -22.08 5.64
C THR A 560 -26.06 -22.38 4.42
N ILE A 561 -25.83 -23.55 3.81
CA ILE A 561 -26.72 -24.12 2.79
C ILE A 561 -27.59 -25.22 3.39
N SER A 562 -28.88 -25.23 3.02
CA SER A 562 -29.88 -26.11 3.61
C SER A 562 -30.86 -26.68 2.58
N MET A 563 -31.40 -27.87 2.87
CA MET A 563 -32.37 -28.54 2.00
C MET A 563 -33.74 -27.89 2.09
N ALA A 564 -34.32 -27.51 0.94
CA ALA A 564 -35.67 -26.98 0.86
C ALA A 564 -36.72 -28.10 0.79
N HIS A 565 -37.90 -27.88 1.38
CA HIS A 565 -39.05 -28.78 1.32
C HIS A 565 -40.36 -28.02 1.54
N ASN A 566 -41.50 -28.58 1.12
CA ASN A 566 -42.83 -27.94 1.18
C ASN A 566 -43.61 -28.23 2.48
N GLY A 567 -42.97 -28.08 3.64
CA GLY A 567 -43.61 -28.24 4.96
C GLY A 567 -43.53 -29.63 5.62
N ASN A 568 -43.18 -30.67 4.86
CA ASN A 568 -42.79 -31.98 5.41
C ASN A 568 -41.26 -32.13 5.38
N THR A 569 -40.65 -32.30 6.55
CA THR A 569 -39.18 -32.40 6.73
C THR A 569 -38.54 -33.53 5.93
N ASN A 570 -39.28 -34.60 5.64
CA ASN A 570 -38.81 -35.75 4.85
C ASN A 570 -39.24 -35.66 3.38
N ASN A 571 -39.44 -34.45 2.86
CA ASN A 571 -39.81 -34.21 1.46
C ASN A 571 -38.75 -33.40 0.68
N GLY A 572 -37.50 -33.38 1.15
CA GLY A 572 -36.40 -32.75 0.42
C GLY A 572 -36.04 -33.56 -0.83
N THR A 573 -35.85 -32.88 -1.96
CA THR A 573 -35.43 -33.50 -3.24
C THR A 573 -34.23 -32.75 -3.84
N SER A 574 -34.42 -31.89 -4.85
CA SER A 574 -33.33 -31.19 -5.55
C SER A 574 -33.08 -29.77 -5.04
N GLN A 575 -34.07 -29.16 -4.39
CA GLN A 575 -34.03 -27.74 -4.03
C GLN A 575 -33.23 -27.48 -2.75
N TRP A 576 -32.51 -26.38 -2.76
CA TRP A 576 -31.65 -25.92 -1.67
C TRP A 576 -31.74 -24.41 -1.53
N PHE A 577 -31.34 -23.89 -0.38
CA PHE A 577 -31.23 -22.45 -0.15
C PHE A 577 -29.99 -22.09 0.67
N VAL A 578 -29.48 -20.89 0.46
CA VAL A 578 -28.41 -20.28 1.26
C VAL A 578 -29.03 -19.22 2.18
N ASN A 579 -28.69 -19.27 3.46
CA ASN A 579 -29.16 -18.33 4.48
C ASN A 579 -28.43 -16.98 4.35
N LEU A 580 -29.19 -15.89 4.19
CA LEU A 580 -28.66 -14.52 4.09
C LEU A 580 -28.52 -13.82 5.45
N ALA A 581 -29.18 -14.36 6.46
CA ALA A 581 -29.16 -13.93 7.84
C ALA A 581 -29.19 -15.15 8.77
N ASP A 582 -28.98 -14.93 10.06
CA ASP A 582 -29.24 -15.97 11.05
C ASP A 582 -30.74 -16.22 11.13
N ASN A 583 -31.15 -17.38 10.63
CA ASN A 583 -32.53 -17.85 10.59
C ASN A 583 -32.68 -18.97 11.62
N PRO A 584 -32.77 -18.67 12.94
CA PRO A 584 -32.95 -19.69 13.96
C PRO A 584 -34.35 -20.30 13.82
N LEU A 585 -34.48 -21.28 12.95
CA LEU A 585 -35.72 -22.03 12.72
C LEU A 585 -36.09 -22.98 13.88
N ASN A 586 -35.43 -22.81 15.03
CA ASN A 586 -35.63 -23.56 16.26
C ASN A 586 -36.75 -22.97 17.15
N VAL A 587 -37.43 -21.90 16.73
CA VAL A 587 -38.53 -21.27 17.49
C VAL A 587 -39.88 -21.56 16.80
N PRO A 588 -40.77 -22.37 17.40
CA PRO A 588 -42.11 -22.59 16.86
C PRO A 588 -42.88 -21.27 16.82
N THR A 589 -43.37 -20.86 15.65
CA THR A 589 -44.25 -19.68 15.53
C THR A 589 -45.70 -19.98 15.95
N SER A 590 -46.06 -21.26 16.14
CA SER A 590 -47.31 -21.69 16.78
C SER A 590 -47.23 -23.14 17.29
N SER A 591 -48.11 -23.51 18.22
CA SER A 591 -48.15 -24.83 18.87
C SER A 591 -48.61 -25.99 17.97
N THR A 592 -48.91 -25.75 16.70
CA THR A 592 -49.43 -26.75 15.75
C THR A 592 -48.58 -26.98 14.51
N ASP A 593 -47.54 -26.16 14.26
CA ASP A 593 -46.60 -26.37 13.15
C ASP A 593 -45.20 -26.64 13.69
N THR A 594 -44.85 -27.93 13.76
CA THR A 594 -43.55 -28.39 14.26
C THR A 594 -42.66 -28.97 13.15
N THR A 595 -43.17 -29.11 11.92
CA THR A 595 -42.50 -29.76 10.79
C THR A 595 -42.14 -28.78 9.65
N GLY A 596 -42.82 -27.64 9.54
CA GLY A 596 -42.58 -26.67 8.48
C GLY A 596 -41.25 -25.93 8.52
N LEU A 597 -40.53 -25.99 9.66
CA LEU A 597 -39.37 -25.13 9.95
C LEU A 597 -38.04 -25.90 10.03
N ARG A 598 -38.01 -27.23 9.92
CA ARG A 598 -36.80 -28.02 10.21
C ARG A 598 -35.99 -28.34 8.95
N HIS A 599 -35.18 -27.39 8.51
CA HIS A 599 -34.32 -27.53 7.33
C HIS A 599 -32.93 -28.08 7.68
N THR A 600 -32.54 -29.18 7.03
CA THR A 600 -31.23 -29.82 7.21
C THR A 600 -30.13 -28.93 6.64
N VAL A 601 -29.28 -28.36 7.51
CA VAL A 601 -28.02 -27.72 7.11
C VAL A 601 -27.03 -28.80 6.69
N PHE A 602 -26.52 -28.69 5.47
CA PHE A 602 -25.60 -29.68 4.89
C PHE A 602 -24.31 -29.08 4.33
N GLY A 603 -24.08 -27.78 4.54
CA GLY A 603 -22.82 -27.14 4.18
C GLY A 603 -22.77 -25.66 4.56
N ARG A 604 -21.67 -25.00 4.17
CA ARG A 604 -21.44 -23.56 4.36
C ARG A 604 -20.75 -22.94 3.15
N VAL A 605 -21.05 -21.67 2.88
CA VAL A 605 -20.30 -20.84 1.92
C VAL A 605 -18.92 -20.54 2.51
N VAL A 606 -17.86 -20.69 1.72
CA VAL A 606 -16.45 -20.49 2.13
C VAL A 606 -15.76 -19.38 1.35
N GLY A 607 -14.63 -18.91 1.87
CA GLY A 607 -13.89 -17.76 1.36
C GLY A 607 -14.75 -16.51 1.34
N ASN A 608 -14.64 -15.71 0.29
CA ASN A 608 -15.42 -14.49 0.12
C ASN A 608 -16.79 -14.74 -0.56
N GLY A 609 -17.25 -16.01 -0.62
CA GLY A 609 -18.42 -16.39 -1.41
C GLY A 609 -19.71 -15.68 -1.01
N MET A 610 -19.83 -15.24 0.24
CA MET A 610 -20.99 -14.47 0.69
C MET A 610 -21.13 -13.13 -0.03
N THR A 611 -20.05 -12.50 -0.49
CA THR A 611 -20.14 -11.27 -1.30
C THR A 611 -20.91 -11.51 -2.60
N THR A 612 -20.70 -12.66 -3.25
CA THR A 612 -21.45 -13.04 -4.45
C THR A 612 -22.91 -13.35 -4.12
N VAL A 613 -23.16 -14.07 -3.03
CA VAL A 613 -24.52 -14.39 -2.56
C VAL A 613 -25.33 -13.14 -2.21
N ASP A 614 -24.71 -12.18 -1.52
CA ASP A 614 -25.33 -10.90 -1.17
C ASP A 614 -25.61 -10.06 -2.43
N ALA A 615 -24.69 -10.06 -3.41
CA ALA A 615 -24.89 -9.37 -4.68
C ALA A 615 -26.06 -9.97 -5.49
N ILE A 616 -26.25 -11.28 -5.44
CA ILE A 616 -27.42 -11.96 -6.03
C ILE A 616 -28.72 -11.49 -5.36
N HIS A 617 -28.74 -11.39 -4.03
CA HIS A 617 -29.92 -10.91 -3.29
C HIS A 617 -30.24 -9.44 -3.59
N ALA A 618 -29.22 -8.61 -3.86
CA ALA A 618 -29.41 -7.20 -4.19
C ALA A 618 -30.00 -6.92 -5.58
N LEU A 619 -30.22 -7.97 -6.40
CA LEU A 619 -30.85 -7.85 -7.71
C LEU A 619 -32.34 -7.51 -7.60
N THR A 620 -32.93 -7.06 -8.71
CA THR A 620 -34.36 -6.75 -8.74
C THR A 620 -35.18 -8.03 -8.76
N GLU A 621 -36.03 -8.20 -7.75
CA GLU A 621 -36.99 -9.30 -7.66
C GLU A 621 -38.19 -9.04 -8.58
N VAL A 622 -38.56 -10.05 -9.37
CA VAL A 622 -39.67 -10.00 -10.31
C VAL A 622 -40.60 -11.19 -10.10
N ASP A 623 -41.91 -10.94 -10.04
CA ASP A 623 -42.93 -11.97 -10.06
C ASP A 623 -43.14 -12.44 -11.51
N LEU A 624 -42.70 -13.65 -11.81
CA LEU A 624 -42.83 -14.31 -13.10
C LEU A 624 -43.88 -15.44 -13.08
N SER A 625 -44.74 -15.47 -12.06
CA SER A 625 -45.72 -16.54 -11.89
C SER A 625 -46.78 -16.55 -12.99
N GLN A 626 -47.10 -15.40 -13.59
CA GLN A 626 -48.05 -15.31 -14.71
C GLN A 626 -47.41 -15.76 -16.03
N GLU A 627 -46.17 -15.33 -16.27
CA GLU A 627 -45.37 -15.57 -17.47
C GLU A 627 -45.01 -17.05 -17.59
N THR A 628 -44.61 -17.64 -16.47
CA THR A 628 -44.20 -19.04 -16.39
C THR A 628 -45.34 -19.97 -16.00
N GLY A 629 -46.42 -19.47 -15.40
CA GLY A 629 -47.49 -20.31 -14.85
C GLY A 629 -47.12 -21.10 -13.60
N ALA A 630 -45.97 -20.82 -12.97
CA ALA A 630 -45.47 -21.52 -11.80
C ALA A 630 -45.39 -20.58 -10.59
N SER A 631 -46.17 -20.87 -9.55
CA SER A 631 -46.27 -20.02 -8.34
C SER A 631 -44.98 -19.92 -7.52
N ALA A 632 -44.02 -20.81 -7.75
CA ALA A 632 -42.71 -20.78 -7.09
C ALA A 632 -41.75 -19.73 -7.69
N LEU A 633 -42.13 -19.07 -8.79
CA LEU A 633 -41.33 -18.04 -9.47
C LEU A 633 -41.91 -16.63 -9.23
N ASN A 634 -42.38 -16.35 -8.02
CA ASN A 634 -42.98 -15.08 -7.65
C ASN A 634 -41.99 -14.06 -7.06
N GLU A 635 -40.74 -14.46 -6.82
CA GLU A 635 -39.68 -13.64 -6.19
C GLU A 635 -38.33 -13.89 -6.92
N VAL A 636 -38.31 -13.85 -8.25
CA VAL A 636 -37.14 -14.23 -9.06
C VAL A 636 -36.16 -13.04 -9.16
N PRO A 637 -34.90 -13.17 -8.71
CA PRO A 637 -33.89 -12.12 -8.91
C PRO A 637 -33.43 -12.11 -10.38
N LEU A 638 -33.63 -10.99 -11.06
CA LEU A 638 -33.17 -10.77 -12.44
C LEU A 638 -32.04 -9.74 -12.51
N ARG A 639 -31.10 -9.99 -13.42
CA ARG A 639 -29.97 -9.09 -13.71
C ARG A 639 -30.35 -7.91 -14.58
N THR A 640 -31.48 -8.00 -15.27
CA THR A 640 -32.01 -6.96 -16.16
C THR A 640 -33.48 -6.73 -15.87
N THR A 641 -33.97 -5.55 -16.25
CA THR A 641 -35.41 -5.26 -16.20
C THR A 641 -36.15 -6.21 -17.12
N PHE A 642 -37.09 -6.96 -16.57
CA PHE A 642 -37.96 -7.84 -17.33
C PHE A 642 -38.74 -7.06 -18.38
N THR A 643 -38.78 -7.58 -19.61
CA THR A 643 -39.56 -7.03 -20.72
C THR A 643 -40.36 -8.15 -21.36
N ASP A 644 -41.69 -7.99 -21.37
CA ASP A 644 -42.62 -8.92 -22.00
C ASP A 644 -42.27 -9.13 -23.48
N PHE A 645 -42.30 -10.38 -23.93
CA PHE A 645 -42.13 -10.76 -25.34
C PHE A 645 -40.83 -10.24 -25.99
N ALA A 646 -39.76 -10.12 -25.21
CA ALA A 646 -38.48 -9.59 -25.67
C ALA A 646 -37.76 -10.48 -26.70
N ARG A 647 -38.04 -11.79 -26.71
CA ARG A 647 -37.39 -12.75 -27.62
C ARG A 647 -38.18 -12.96 -28.90
N THR A 648 -37.50 -12.95 -30.03
CA THR A 648 -38.09 -13.32 -31.32
C THR A 648 -37.94 -14.83 -31.53
N LEU A 649 -39.03 -15.53 -31.91
CA LEU A 649 -38.99 -16.95 -32.24
C LEU A 649 -38.52 -17.16 -33.68
N THR A 650 -37.91 -18.32 -33.94
CA THR A 650 -37.49 -18.70 -35.29
C THR A 650 -38.72 -18.98 -36.16
N GLY A 651 -38.67 -18.56 -37.43
CA GLY A 651 -39.72 -18.83 -38.42
C GLY A 651 -40.93 -17.90 -38.31
N THR A 652 -42.02 -18.28 -38.98
CA THR A 652 -43.27 -17.52 -38.98
C THR A 652 -44.45 -18.41 -38.61
N VAL A 653 -45.49 -17.82 -38.02
CA VAL A 653 -46.70 -18.51 -37.59
C VAL A 653 -47.94 -17.96 -38.28
N THR A 654 -48.95 -18.82 -38.41
CA THR A 654 -50.28 -18.51 -38.91
C THR A 654 -51.32 -18.98 -37.90
N THR A 655 -52.31 -18.13 -37.63
CA THR A 655 -53.43 -18.40 -36.72
C THR A 655 -54.75 -18.29 -37.45
N THR A 656 -55.73 -19.12 -37.05
CA THR A 656 -57.10 -19.08 -37.56
C THR A 656 -58.04 -18.68 -36.44
N VAL A 657 -58.91 -17.71 -36.68
CA VAL A 657 -59.90 -17.25 -35.68
C VAL A 657 -60.78 -18.42 -35.23
N GLY A 658 -60.97 -18.54 -33.92
CA GLY A 658 -61.78 -19.61 -33.31
C GLY A 658 -61.10 -20.98 -33.24
N SER A 659 -59.88 -21.14 -33.76
CA SER A 659 -59.07 -22.34 -33.60
C SER A 659 -57.94 -22.10 -32.59
N THR A 660 -57.74 -23.02 -31.66
CA THR A 660 -56.59 -22.98 -30.73
C THR A 660 -55.29 -23.47 -31.37
N GLN A 661 -55.33 -24.00 -32.60
CA GLN A 661 -54.15 -24.50 -33.29
C GLN A 661 -53.37 -23.34 -33.95
N VAL A 662 -52.07 -23.34 -33.75
CA VAL A 662 -51.11 -22.43 -34.39
C VAL A 662 -50.21 -23.26 -35.30
N VAL A 663 -50.08 -22.83 -36.56
CA VAL A 663 -49.25 -23.50 -37.57
C VAL A 663 -48.03 -22.64 -37.90
N GLY A 664 -46.85 -23.22 -37.78
CA GLY A 664 -45.56 -22.60 -38.02
C GLY A 664 -44.95 -23.01 -39.37
N THR A 665 -44.05 -22.19 -39.89
CA THR A 665 -43.21 -22.49 -41.05
C THR A 665 -41.78 -22.11 -40.72
N GLY A 666 -40.87 -23.10 -40.77
CA GLY A 666 -39.47 -22.93 -40.36
C GLY A 666 -39.29 -22.68 -38.86
N THR A 667 -40.30 -22.93 -38.05
CA THR A 667 -40.32 -22.73 -36.59
C THR A 667 -39.60 -23.87 -35.87
N ARG A 668 -39.26 -23.65 -34.59
CA ARG A 668 -38.56 -24.62 -33.72
C ARG A 668 -39.22 -24.73 -32.34
N PHE A 669 -40.54 -24.93 -32.34
CA PHE A 669 -41.34 -24.85 -31.11
C PHE A 669 -40.88 -25.80 -30.01
N THR A 670 -40.38 -27.00 -30.33
CA THR A 670 -39.96 -27.98 -29.31
C THR A 670 -38.73 -27.54 -28.53
N THR A 671 -37.92 -26.65 -29.09
CA THR A 671 -36.68 -26.14 -28.46
C THR A 671 -36.79 -24.72 -27.94
N GLU A 672 -37.68 -23.91 -28.51
CA GLU A 672 -37.81 -22.48 -28.18
C GLU A 672 -38.96 -22.15 -27.24
N LEU A 673 -39.85 -23.11 -26.96
CA LEU A 673 -41.02 -22.96 -26.12
C LEU A 673 -41.16 -24.14 -25.15
N GLY A 674 -41.79 -23.88 -24.00
CA GLY A 674 -42.15 -24.86 -22.99
C GLY A 674 -43.66 -25.04 -22.90
N THR A 675 -44.08 -26.25 -22.53
CA THR A 675 -45.48 -26.58 -22.20
C THR A 675 -45.55 -27.27 -20.85
N SER A 676 -46.71 -27.18 -20.21
CA SER A 676 -46.99 -27.88 -18.96
C SER A 676 -48.26 -28.71 -19.09
N LEU A 677 -48.14 -30.03 -18.90
CA LEU A 677 -49.31 -30.94 -18.77
C LEU A 677 -49.69 -31.17 -17.29
N THR A 678 -48.79 -30.89 -16.34
CA THR A 678 -48.95 -31.18 -14.90
C THR A 678 -48.22 -30.15 -14.02
N GLY A 679 -48.71 -28.92 -13.96
CA GLY A 679 -48.36 -27.96 -12.90
C GLY A 679 -46.93 -27.38 -12.90
N GLY A 680 -46.14 -27.59 -13.95
CA GLY A 680 -44.82 -26.95 -14.15
C GLY A 680 -44.85 -25.68 -15.01
N PRO A 681 -43.69 -25.04 -15.27
CA PRO A 681 -43.59 -23.85 -16.11
C PRO A 681 -44.05 -24.09 -17.54
N ARG A 682 -44.63 -23.06 -18.17
CA ARG A 682 -45.08 -23.02 -19.57
C ARG A 682 -44.66 -21.70 -20.21
N SER A 683 -44.57 -21.65 -21.54
CA SER A 683 -44.26 -20.41 -22.26
C SER A 683 -45.52 -19.60 -22.58
N ARG A 684 -45.34 -18.28 -22.58
CA ARG A 684 -46.27 -17.31 -23.17
C ARG A 684 -45.69 -16.80 -24.48
N ILE A 685 -46.54 -16.62 -25.48
CA ILE A 685 -46.16 -16.14 -26.81
C ILE A 685 -47.07 -15.00 -27.26
N GLN A 686 -46.53 -14.07 -28.04
CA GLN A 686 -47.29 -13.01 -28.68
C GLN A 686 -47.28 -13.21 -30.19
N ILE A 687 -48.48 -13.20 -30.80
CA ILE A 687 -48.70 -13.36 -32.23
C ILE A 687 -49.62 -12.23 -32.69
N GLY A 688 -49.16 -11.41 -33.64
CA GLY A 688 -49.98 -10.31 -34.18
C GLY A 688 -50.45 -9.31 -33.11
N GLY A 689 -49.67 -9.13 -32.03
CA GLY A 689 -50.01 -8.27 -30.90
C GLY A 689 -50.93 -8.89 -29.83
N GLN A 690 -51.40 -10.12 -30.02
CA GLN A 690 -52.19 -10.85 -29.03
C GLN A 690 -51.33 -11.84 -28.25
N SER A 691 -51.51 -11.89 -26.93
CA SER A 691 -50.76 -12.76 -26.01
C SER A 691 -51.50 -14.07 -25.74
N PHE A 692 -50.77 -15.17 -25.78
CA PHE A 692 -51.30 -16.52 -25.60
C PHE A 692 -50.40 -17.32 -24.67
N ILE A 693 -50.99 -18.31 -24.00
CA ILE A 693 -50.24 -19.31 -23.27
C ILE A 693 -50.18 -20.57 -24.14
N VAL A 694 -49.00 -21.17 -24.25
CA VAL A 694 -48.80 -22.43 -24.95
C VAL A 694 -49.42 -23.57 -24.13
N ALA A 695 -50.40 -24.25 -24.70
CA ALA A 695 -51.10 -25.38 -24.07
C ALA A 695 -50.40 -26.72 -24.37
N THR A 696 -50.08 -26.99 -25.63
CA THR A 696 -49.37 -28.22 -26.04
C THR A 696 -48.52 -27.94 -27.27
N ILE A 697 -47.32 -28.51 -27.33
CA ILE A 697 -46.47 -28.52 -28.53
C ILE A 697 -46.59 -29.91 -29.14
N ILE A 698 -47.02 -29.98 -30.40
CA ILE A 698 -47.21 -31.23 -31.13
C ILE A 698 -45.92 -31.60 -31.85
N ASP A 699 -45.33 -30.63 -32.55
CA ASP A 699 -44.04 -30.71 -33.23
C ASP A 699 -43.45 -29.29 -33.42
N ASP A 700 -42.32 -29.17 -34.11
CA ASP A 700 -41.66 -27.88 -34.34
C ASP A 700 -42.48 -26.86 -35.14
N THR A 701 -43.54 -27.32 -35.82
CA THR A 701 -44.42 -26.53 -36.69
C THR A 701 -45.87 -26.48 -36.20
N HIS A 702 -46.24 -27.19 -35.14
CA HIS A 702 -47.62 -27.21 -34.65
C HIS A 702 -47.67 -27.13 -33.12
N LEU A 703 -48.44 -26.17 -32.61
CA LEU A 703 -48.78 -26.07 -31.19
C LEU A 703 -50.25 -25.68 -31.00
N THR A 704 -50.75 -25.83 -29.78
CA THR A 704 -52.05 -25.30 -29.35
C THR A 704 -51.86 -24.24 -28.28
N VAL A 705 -52.74 -23.23 -28.28
CA VAL A 705 -52.83 -22.18 -27.25
C VAL A 705 -54.05 -22.37 -26.36
N THR A 706 -54.02 -21.82 -25.14
CA THR A 706 -55.10 -21.99 -24.16
C THR A 706 -56.41 -21.28 -24.54
N VAL A 707 -56.34 -20.25 -25.36
CA VAL A 707 -57.49 -19.47 -25.85
C VAL A 707 -57.37 -19.24 -27.35
N ALA A 708 -58.51 -19.33 -28.07
CA ALA A 708 -58.50 -19.13 -29.51
C ALA A 708 -58.22 -17.65 -29.88
N PRO A 709 -57.43 -17.37 -30.92
CA PRO A 709 -57.17 -16.01 -31.41
C PRO A 709 -58.45 -15.32 -31.86
N THR A 710 -58.54 -14.02 -31.59
CA THR A 710 -59.69 -13.20 -32.02
C THR A 710 -59.47 -12.52 -33.37
N VAL A 711 -58.23 -12.52 -33.87
CA VAL A 711 -57.84 -11.97 -35.18
C VAL A 711 -56.95 -12.98 -35.92
N VAL A 712 -57.10 -13.04 -37.26
CA VAL A 712 -56.24 -13.87 -38.12
C VAL A 712 -54.86 -13.22 -38.23
N SER A 713 -53.81 -13.99 -38.03
CA SER A 713 -52.43 -13.61 -38.37
C SER A 713 -51.88 -14.59 -39.41
N THR A 714 -51.20 -14.09 -40.43
CA THR A 714 -50.65 -14.92 -41.52
C THR A 714 -49.17 -14.62 -41.69
N ALA A 715 -48.34 -15.66 -41.61
CA ALA A 715 -46.88 -15.57 -41.76
C ALA A 715 -46.23 -14.45 -40.92
N VAL A 716 -46.67 -14.30 -39.67
CA VAL A 716 -46.11 -13.31 -38.75
C VAL A 716 -45.04 -13.95 -37.87
N VAL A 717 -44.06 -13.14 -37.45
CA VAL A 717 -43.07 -13.59 -36.48
C VAL A 717 -43.69 -13.58 -35.08
N ALA A 718 -43.61 -14.71 -34.38
CA ALA A 718 -44.03 -14.81 -33.00
C ALA A 718 -42.91 -14.37 -32.05
N ARG A 719 -43.31 -13.85 -30.89
CA ARG A 719 -42.38 -13.45 -29.81
C ARG A 719 -42.67 -14.25 -28.55
N ALA A 720 -41.66 -14.47 -27.74
CA ALA A 720 -41.77 -15.14 -26.45
C ALA A 720 -41.05 -14.33 -25.37
N ASP A 721 -41.34 -14.65 -24.11
CA ASP A 721 -40.65 -14.05 -22.98
C ASP A 721 -39.18 -14.51 -22.90
N PHE A 722 -38.38 -13.73 -22.14
CA PHE A 722 -36.96 -13.94 -21.83
C PHE A 722 -36.03 -14.01 -23.05
N ALA A 723 -35.33 -12.91 -23.32
CA ALA A 723 -34.42 -12.78 -24.46
C ALA A 723 -33.10 -13.51 -24.24
N ASN A 724 -32.57 -13.48 -23.02
CA ASN A 724 -31.29 -14.08 -22.67
C ASN A 724 -31.42 -14.92 -21.39
N ASP A 725 -30.88 -16.14 -21.41
CA ASP A 725 -30.83 -17.01 -20.22
C ASP A 725 -30.10 -16.35 -19.05
N ASN A 726 -29.10 -15.50 -19.35
CA ASN A 726 -28.30 -14.79 -18.35
C ASN A 726 -29.00 -13.51 -17.82
N ASP A 727 -30.24 -13.23 -18.24
CA ASP A 727 -31.12 -12.31 -17.52
C ASP A 727 -31.47 -12.88 -16.14
N PHE A 728 -31.51 -14.21 -16.01
CA PHE A 728 -31.62 -14.91 -14.73
C PHE A 728 -30.26 -15.02 -14.04
N VAL A 729 -30.29 -15.21 -12.71
CA VAL A 729 -29.13 -15.74 -11.98
C VAL A 729 -29.03 -17.24 -12.27
N ARG A 730 -28.38 -17.56 -13.40
CA ARG A 730 -28.12 -18.91 -13.90
C ARG A 730 -26.72 -19.37 -13.51
N PHE A 731 -26.62 -20.58 -12.98
CA PHE A 731 -25.35 -21.28 -12.82
C PHE A 731 -25.10 -22.15 -14.04
N ALA A 732 -24.04 -21.86 -14.79
CA ALA A 732 -23.58 -22.71 -15.89
C ALA A 732 -23.14 -24.08 -15.38
N SER A 733 -22.62 -24.15 -14.15
CA SER A 733 -22.30 -25.42 -13.48
C SER A 733 -22.38 -25.28 -11.97
N ILE A 734 -22.83 -26.34 -11.31
CA ILE A 734 -22.66 -26.57 -9.87
C ILE A 734 -21.92 -27.90 -9.74
N ALA A 735 -20.63 -27.86 -9.41
CA ALA A 735 -19.76 -29.03 -9.50
C ALA A 735 -18.76 -29.12 -8.34
N GLU A 736 -18.48 -30.35 -7.92
CA GLU A 736 -17.42 -30.62 -6.94
C GLU A 736 -16.02 -30.32 -7.51
N VAL A 737 -15.23 -29.60 -6.72
CA VAL A 737 -13.84 -29.24 -6.96
C VAL A 737 -12.95 -29.79 -5.84
N LEU A 738 -11.63 -29.86 -6.08
CA LEU A 738 -10.65 -30.41 -5.11
C LEU A 738 -11.03 -31.83 -4.63
N LYS A 739 -11.46 -32.68 -5.57
CA LYS A 739 -11.86 -34.07 -5.30
C LYS A 739 -10.73 -34.84 -4.59
N LEU A 740 -11.11 -35.70 -3.65
CA LEU A 740 -10.19 -36.70 -3.11
C LEU A 740 -9.91 -37.71 -4.23
N THR A 741 -8.66 -37.76 -4.71
CA THR A 741 -8.21 -38.77 -5.69
C THR A 741 -8.00 -40.12 -5.06
#